data_AF-A0A5C6EP23-F1
#
_entry.id   AF-A0A5C6EP23-F1
#
_cell.length_a   1.000
_cell.length_b   1.000
_cell.length_c   1.000
_cell.angle_alpha   90.00
_cell.angle_beta   90.00
_cell.angle_gamma   90.00
#
_symmetry.space_group_name_H-M   'P 1'
#
loop_
_entity.id
_entity.type
_entity.pdbx_description
1 polymer ?
#
loop_
_entity_poly.entity_id
_entity_poly.type
_entity_poly.pdbx_seq_one_letter_code
_entity_poly.pdbx_strand_id
1 'polypeptide(L)'
;MKFYLVLLALALSVAGIRKAAATDPDRPNILYFYVDDMGWGSIGPNGQAERKARGLPYVRTPNLDRLAAQGLNFTRGYGCHVCSPARSSQQTGFHQGHTFADRNDPDNAKKAIRAADITMGDALAAADYVTGYWGKWGYGGSKDLQNPTLDNLQTLPTSHGYQHVVAELHHVRAHTFFQPTLWTAPAPVGSTGGLFLAPNSMAKYQSSKAYPSTPALQNHPTYPETAYCDDVYAFAALDFVHQGGQNYNESGQPFFGLLAVQIPHGPFGEIAKLPDWDNAYADDTDFASLSDQSKQWAAMVTRIDSHFGNILAALEDPNNDGDKSDSVADNTLVIFQSDNGGPAGNNVRELGVNGGLKGFKGSVWEGGIRVPLVMRWPAKINESSSLKVGSNTDMVVDVSDLLPTFCELAGQPVPLGVDGVSIAPTLRGAGQQRHREFIIHEASGGQSIIRGKFKLVSEGSSKTKKSAKGNGSGVGPVLSLFDLEVDRGESNNIAAKHPELVKELSTLLMGERVYEPKGFANTYHRWTGDDGDNASDASNWSDYVYANAGITYATDRGTPQLSWISQIVNTGDLSNMVRVDADVEFLGLEIRGNSATNAKQSVVLSPGVNLTGRNEIRLAAQCDLFIDDGTVSSLRWIDVGSDANLNGSGTIDATVYNSGVVSVSGTGQPSLKVTGDLHQSADGTLKVSLGDNNRPGLVVDGVAELDGVLAISIANGGSPSSGDTYAIVTAGRIEGQFANSHGTVVAADGAIFRIQYSENTVTLVAE
;
A
#
# COMPACT_ATOMS: atom_id res chain seq x y z
N MET A 1 8.51 -61.28 -35.21
CA MET A 1 9.48 -60.35 -34.60
C MET A 1 9.47 -58.99 -35.34
N LYS A 2 8.28 -58.36 -35.44
CA LYS A 2 8.02 -57.17 -36.26
C LYS A 2 7.03 -56.19 -35.60
N PHE A 3 6.88 -56.26 -34.27
CA PHE A 3 5.89 -55.47 -33.52
C PHE A 3 6.49 -54.63 -32.36
N TYR A 4 7.81 -54.67 -32.14
CA TYR A 4 8.46 -53.92 -31.04
C TYR A 4 9.33 -52.73 -31.51
N LEU A 5 9.46 -52.52 -32.83
CA LEU A 5 10.28 -51.42 -33.40
C LEU A 5 9.48 -50.21 -33.88
N VAL A 6 8.13 -50.26 -33.84
CA VAL A 6 7.26 -49.13 -34.23
C VAL A 6 6.86 -48.26 -33.03
N LEU A 7 6.91 -48.80 -31.80
CA LEU A 7 6.61 -48.05 -30.57
C LEU A 7 7.78 -47.19 -30.05
N LEU A 8 9.02 -47.45 -30.50
CA LEU A 8 10.18 -46.62 -30.12
C LEU A 8 10.40 -45.42 -31.08
N ALA A 9 9.79 -45.44 -32.26
CA ALA A 9 9.90 -44.36 -33.24
C ALA A 9 8.75 -43.32 -33.13
N LEU A 10 7.70 -43.61 -32.36
CA LEU A 10 6.64 -42.65 -32.02
C LEU A 10 6.86 -41.94 -30.67
N ALA A 11 7.92 -42.29 -29.94
CA ALA A 11 8.28 -41.69 -28.65
C ALA A 11 9.39 -40.62 -28.75
N LEU A 12 9.79 -40.22 -29.98
CA LEU A 12 10.94 -39.35 -30.24
C LEU A 12 10.62 -38.08 -31.05
N SER A 13 9.35 -37.66 -31.13
CA SER A 13 8.97 -36.45 -31.90
C SER A 13 7.86 -35.59 -31.27
N VAL A 14 7.76 -35.57 -29.94
CA VAL A 14 7.07 -34.49 -29.20
C VAL A 14 7.97 -33.94 -28.10
N ALA A 15 9.23 -33.63 -28.44
CA ALA A 15 9.88 -32.48 -27.82
C ALA A 15 9.19 -31.25 -28.44
N GLY A 16 7.99 -30.95 -27.97
CA GLY A 16 7.31 -29.72 -28.32
C GLY A 16 8.26 -28.59 -27.94
N ILE A 17 8.63 -27.76 -28.91
CA ILE A 17 9.19 -26.45 -28.65
C ILE A 17 8.17 -25.78 -27.72
N ARG A 18 8.46 -25.77 -26.40
CA ARG A 18 7.67 -24.98 -25.47
C ARG A 18 7.90 -23.55 -25.89
N LYS A 19 6.92 -23.01 -26.61
CA LYS A 19 6.88 -21.58 -26.92
C LYS A 19 6.92 -20.88 -25.57
N ALA A 20 7.92 -20.02 -25.35
CA ALA A 20 7.97 -19.18 -24.15
C ALA A 20 6.58 -18.56 -23.96
N ALA A 21 6.02 -18.69 -22.75
CA ALA A 21 4.73 -18.08 -22.47
C ALA A 21 4.87 -16.57 -22.70
N ALA A 22 3.89 -15.96 -23.37
CA ALA A 22 3.88 -14.51 -23.52
C ALA A 22 3.78 -13.91 -22.12
N THR A 23 4.77 -13.10 -21.74
CA THR A 23 4.78 -12.41 -20.46
C THR A 23 3.75 -11.29 -20.48
N ASP A 24 3.03 -11.11 -19.38
CA ASP A 24 2.10 -10.00 -19.23
C ASP A 24 2.90 -8.72 -18.86
N PRO A 25 2.96 -7.71 -19.73
CA PRO A 25 3.72 -6.49 -19.50
C PRO A 25 3.14 -5.62 -18.37
N ASP A 26 1.92 -5.90 -17.91
CA ASP A 26 1.26 -5.16 -16.83
C ASP A 26 1.35 -5.88 -15.47
N ARG A 27 1.87 -7.11 -15.45
CA ARG A 27 2.21 -7.92 -14.26
C ARG A 27 3.73 -8.11 -14.17
N PRO A 28 4.50 -7.11 -13.70
CA PRO A 28 5.95 -7.19 -13.65
C PRO A 28 6.43 -8.15 -12.55
N ASN A 29 7.69 -8.58 -12.63
CA ASN A 29 8.39 -9.04 -11.44
C ASN A 29 8.54 -7.87 -10.46
N ILE A 30 8.57 -8.12 -9.16
CA ILE A 30 8.66 -7.07 -8.14
C ILE A 30 9.83 -7.39 -7.20
N LEU A 31 10.76 -6.44 -7.06
CA LEU A 31 11.87 -6.53 -6.12
C LEU A 31 11.87 -5.31 -5.21
N TYR A 32 11.70 -5.53 -3.91
CA TYR A 32 11.61 -4.47 -2.93
C TYR A 32 12.78 -4.55 -1.94
N PHE A 33 13.71 -3.59 -2.06
CA PHE A 33 14.78 -3.34 -1.10
C PHE A 33 14.28 -2.41 0.00
N TYR A 34 14.32 -2.88 1.25
CA TYR A 34 13.81 -2.17 2.40
C TYR A 34 14.83 -2.15 3.54
N VAL A 35 15.24 -0.95 3.97
CA VAL A 35 16.32 -0.76 4.96
C VAL A 35 15.79 -0.19 6.28
N ASP A 36 16.51 -0.42 7.38
CA ASP A 36 16.14 0.01 8.74
C ASP A 36 17.02 1.20 9.17
N ASP A 37 16.43 2.37 9.44
CA ASP A 37 17.12 3.60 9.88
C ASP A 37 17.96 4.36 8.84
N MET A 38 17.64 4.27 7.54
CA MET A 38 18.32 5.08 6.52
C MET A 38 17.59 6.40 6.25
N GLY A 39 18.15 7.50 6.73
CA GLY A 39 17.53 8.83 6.61
C GLY A 39 17.45 9.36 5.18
N TRP A 40 16.54 10.31 4.93
CA TRP A 40 16.27 10.88 3.60
C TRP A 40 17.52 11.28 2.83
N GLY A 41 18.47 11.95 3.49
CA GLY A 41 19.68 12.51 2.88
C GLY A 41 20.80 11.51 2.63
N SER A 42 20.54 10.21 2.74
CA SER A 42 21.56 9.16 2.74
C SER A 42 21.97 8.64 1.35
N ILE A 43 21.25 9.04 0.29
CA ILE A 43 21.54 8.67 -1.10
C ILE A 43 21.99 9.88 -1.92
N GLY A 44 22.64 9.64 -3.06
CA GLY A 44 23.10 10.66 -4.00
C GLY A 44 22.09 11.78 -4.26
N PRO A 45 20.91 11.50 -4.83
CA PRO A 45 19.95 12.53 -5.24
C PRO A 45 19.31 13.29 -4.07
N ASN A 46 19.40 12.80 -2.84
CA ASN A 46 18.78 13.42 -1.66
C ASN A 46 19.80 14.16 -0.77
N GLY A 47 21.06 14.24 -1.15
CA GLY A 47 22.02 15.10 -0.48
C GLY A 47 23.47 14.67 -0.61
N GLN A 48 23.76 13.37 -0.77
CA GLN A 48 25.14 12.90 -0.81
C GLN A 48 25.89 13.40 -2.05
N ALA A 49 25.22 13.56 -3.20
CA ALA A 49 25.82 14.14 -4.39
C ALA A 49 26.23 15.62 -4.17
N GLU A 50 25.38 16.41 -3.50
CA GLU A 50 25.69 17.80 -3.14
C GLU A 50 26.87 17.87 -2.17
N ARG A 51 26.88 17.00 -1.15
CA ARG A 51 27.98 16.93 -0.18
C ARG A 51 29.31 16.60 -0.84
N LYS A 52 29.32 15.58 -1.71
CA LYS A 52 30.50 15.21 -2.50
C LYS A 52 30.98 16.38 -3.37
N ALA A 53 30.07 17.06 -4.06
CA ALA A 53 30.42 18.22 -4.90
C ALA A 53 31.01 19.39 -4.08
N ARG A 54 30.67 19.51 -2.80
CA ARG A 54 31.19 20.52 -1.87
C ARG A 54 32.48 20.09 -1.15
N GLY A 55 33.01 18.91 -1.42
CA GLY A 55 34.17 18.35 -0.72
C GLY A 55 33.90 18.12 0.77
N LEU A 56 32.65 17.76 1.13
CA LEU A 56 32.27 17.37 2.48
C LEU A 56 32.29 15.84 2.61
N PRO A 57 32.51 15.28 3.84
CA PRO A 57 32.35 13.86 4.07
C PRO A 57 30.98 13.37 3.60
N TYR A 58 30.95 12.26 2.86
CA TYR A 58 29.74 11.73 2.24
C TYR A 58 29.73 10.19 2.29
N VAL A 59 28.55 9.62 2.13
CA VAL A 59 28.30 8.19 2.16
C VAL A 59 28.32 7.66 0.72
N ARG A 60 29.03 6.56 0.48
CA ARG A 60 29.18 5.96 -0.86
C ARG A 60 28.03 4.99 -1.12
N THR A 61 27.15 5.35 -2.08
CA THR A 61 26.00 4.54 -2.53
C THR A 61 25.92 4.43 -4.07
N PRO A 62 26.98 3.97 -4.76
CA PRO A 62 27.02 4.00 -6.23
C PRO A 62 25.89 3.20 -6.90
N ASN A 63 25.40 2.12 -6.28
CA ASN A 63 24.33 1.31 -6.88
C ASN A 63 22.96 1.93 -6.69
N LEU A 64 22.67 2.55 -5.54
CA LEU A 64 21.46 3.34 -5.34
C LEU A 64 21.47 4.62 -6.21
N ASP A 65 22.64 5.24 -6.38
CA ASP A 65 22.80 6.37 -7.30
C ASP A 65 22.51 5.94 -8.74
N ARG A 66 23.01 4.76 -9.15
CA ARG A 66 22.67 4.15 -10.45
C ARG A 66 21.19 3.81 -10.56
N LEU A 67 20.59 3.23 -9.52
CA LEU A 67 19.17 2.89 -9.48
C LEU A 67 18.31 4.14 -9.68
N ALA A 68 18.66 5.26 -9.03
CA ALA A 68 17.98 6.53 -9.20
C ALA A 68 18.19 7.13 -10.60
N ALA A 69 19.42 7.09 -11.13
CA ALA A 69 19.72 7.57 -12.48
C ALA A 69 18.99 6.76 -13.58
N GLN A 70 18.73 5.47 -13.34
CA GLN A 70 18.01 4.57 -14.24
C GLN A 70 16.53 4.42 -13.88
N GLY A 71 16.04 5.16 -12.89
CA GLY A 71 14.67 5.08 -12.38
C GLY A 71 14.12 6.47 -12.09
N LEU A 72 13.39 6.60 -10.99
CA LEU A 72 12.75 7.82 -10.55
C LEU A 72 12.95 7.97 -9.03
N ASN A 73 13.39 9.14 -8.59
CA ASN A 73 13.51 9.45 -7.17
C ASN A 73 12.29 10.23 -6.68
N PHE A 74 11.64 9.71 -5.64
CA PHE A 74 10.50 10.33 -4.99
C PHE A 74 11.01 11.19 -3.84
N THR A 75 11.02 12.50 -4.06
CA THR A 75 11.50 13.43 -3.04
C THR A 75 10.60 13.45 -1.82
N ARG A 76 9.32 13.06 -1.94
CA ARG A 76 8.31 12.99 -0.88
C ARG A 76 7.84 11.55 -0.61
N GLY A 77 8.80 10.62 -0.48
CA GLY A 77 8.56 9.28 0.06
C GLY A 77 8.48 9.30 1.59
N TYR A 78 7.49 8.61 2.15
CA TYR A 78 7.22 8.55 3.59
C TYR A 78 7.21 7.10 4.10
N GLY A 79 7.86 6.90 5.24
CA GLY A 79 7.81 5.68 6.04
C GLY A 79 7.05 5.94 7.34
N CYS A 80 7.38 5.23 8.40
CA CYS A 80 6.83 5.50 9.74
C CYS A 80 7.86 6.19 10.63
N HIS A 81 7.51 6.40 11.90
CA HIS A 81 8.43 6.97 12.88
C HIS A 81 9.43 5.95 13.44
N VAL A 82 9.08 4.64 13.48
CA VAL A 82 9.92 3.54 13.97
C VAL A 82 9.58 2.21 13.27
N CYS A 83 10.44 1.22 13.43
CA CYS A 83 10.50 0.00 12.63
C CYS A 83 9.33 -0.99 12.74
N SER A 84 8.72 -1.23 13.91
CA SER A 84 7.52 -2.11 13.99
C SER A 84 6.33 -1.53 13.20
N PRO A 85 5.82 -0.32 13.51
CA PRO A 85 4.74 0.27 12.71
C PRO A 85 5.09 0.39 11.23
N ALA A 86 6.33 0.72 10.88
CA ALA A 86 6.78 0.72 9.49
C ALA A 86 6.52 -0.61 8.79
N ARG A 87 6.97 -1.72 9.38
CA ARG A 87 6.81 -3.06 8.81
C ARG A 87 5.35 -3.52 8.80
N SER A 88 4.57 -3.16 9.82
CA SER A 88 3.13 -3.47 9.85
C SER A 88 2.37 -2.71 8.75
N SER A 89 2.62 -1.41 8.61
CA SER A 89 2.05 -0.57 7.55
C SER A 89 2.48 -1.02 6.16
N GLN A 90 3.77 -1.35 6.00
CA GLN A 90 4.31 -1.90 4.77
C GLN A 90 3.56 -3.16 4.33
N GLN A 91 3.36 -4.12 5.24
CA GLN A 91 2.73 -5.39 4.90
C GLN A 91 1.22 -5.24 4.67
N THR A 92 0.53 -4.44 5.47
CA THR A 92 -0.95 -4.44 5.56
C THR A 92 -1.64 -3.27 4.86
N GLY A 93 -0.89 -2.27 4.41
CA GLY A 93 -1.46 -1.08 3.75
C GLY A 93 -2.23 -0.14 4.70
N PHE A 94 -2.16 -0.35 6.02
CA PHE A 94 -2.73 0.54 7.03
C PHE A 94 -1.69 1.53 7.57
N HIS A 95 -2.07 2.77 7.88
CA HIS A 95 -1.22 3.68 8.65
C HIS A 95 -1.25 3.31 10.14
N GLN A 96 -0.45 4.00 10.95
CA GLN A 96 -0.21 3.63 12.37
C GLN A 96 -1.43 3.83 13.29
N GLY A 97 -2.51 4.41 12.76
CA GLY A 97 -3.78 4.61 13.46
C GLY A 97 -4.76 3.46 13.28
N HIS A 98 -4.53 2.60 12.27
CA HIS A 98 -5.37 1.42 11.98
C HIS A 98 -4.62 0.10 12.08
N THR A 99 -3.28 0.11 12.08
CA THR A 99 -2.48 -1.12 12.19
C THR A 99 -2.32 -1.60 13.64
N PHE A 100 -2.26 -2.92 13.84
CA PHE A 100 -2.16 -3.49 15.20
C PHE A 100 -0.83 -3.19 15.90
N ALA A 101 0.27 -3.12 15.14
CA ALA A 101 1.59 -2.79 15.67
C ALA A 101 1.91 -1.31 15.48
N ASP A 102 1.25 -0.45 16.26
CA ASP A 102 1.38 1.02 16.20
C ASP A 102 2.68 1.59 16.79
N ARG A 103 3.43 0.76 17.54
CA ARG A 103 4.67 1.14 18.23
C ARG A 103 5.64 -0.04 18.31
N ASN A 104 6.88 0.24 18.69
CA ASN A 104 7.83 -0.80 19.08
C ASN A 104 7.43 -1.38 20.45
N ASP A 105 6.73 -2.51 20.44
CA ASP A 105 6.33 -3.27 21.61
C ASP A 105 6.95 -4.68 21.52
N PRO A 106 7.73 -5.15 22.52
CA PRO A 106 8.26 -6.51 22.53
C PRO A 106 7.19 -7.59 22.41
N ASP A 107 5.97 -7.35 22.88
CA ASP A 107 4.86 -8.30 22.76
C ASP A 107 4.26 -8.34 21.34
N ASN A 108 4.70 -7.48 20.40
CA ASN A 108 4.33 -7.58 18.98
C ASN A 108 4.64 -8.96 18.41
N ALA A 109 5.65 -9.66 18.92
CA ALA A 109 5.92 -11.05 18.55
C ALA A 109 4.72 -11.99 18.73
N LYS A 110 3.80 -11.66 19.64
CA LYS A 110 2.64 -12.49 19.96
C LYS A 110 1.34 -12.00 19.31
N LYS A 111 1.31 -10.76 18.81
CA LYS A 111 0.06 -10.05 18.49
C LYS A 111 0.07 -9.23 17.19
N ALA A 112 1.23 -9.04 16.55
CA ALA A 112 1.35 -8.20 15.37
C ALA A 112 1.05 -8.98 14.10
N ILE A 113 0.28 -8.39 13.19
CA ILE A 113 -0.26 -9.01 11.97
C ILE A 113 -1.12 -10.24 12.27
N ARG A 114 -2.39 -10.16 11.91
CA ARG A 114 -3.41 -11.15 12.23
C ARG A 114 -3.69 -11.98 10.98
N ALA A 115 -4.25 -13.17 11.15
CA ALA A 115 -4.68 -13.99 10.00
C ALA A 115 -5.71 -13.29 9.09
N ALA A 116 -6.42 -12.27 9.61
CA ALA A 116 -7.36 -11.45 8.83
C ALA A 116 -6.70 -10.27 8.10
N ASP A 117 -5.47 -9.90 8.47
CA ASP A 117 -4.71 -8.84 7.79
C ASP A 117 -4.10 -9.43 6.52
N ILE A 118 -4.68 -9.11 5.37
CA ILE A 118 -4.12 -9.50 4.06
C ILE A 118 -2.84 -8.72 3.83
N THR A 119 -1.73 -9.44 3.64
CA THR A 119 -0.42 -8.83 3.41
C THR A 119 -0.04 -8.79 1.93
N MET A 120 1.05 -8.09 1.60
CA MET A 120 1.60 -8.11 0.24
C MET A 120 2.01 -9.51 -0.22
N GLY A 121 2.50 -10.36 0.69
CA GLY A 121 2.86 -11.73 0.37
C GLY A 121 1.61 -12.55 0.04
N ASP A 122 0.53 -12.38 0.82
CA ASP A 122 -0.76 -13.03 0.55
C ASP A 122 -1.33 -12.63 -0.81
N ALA A 123 -1.36 -11.32 -1.09
CA ALA A 123 -1.89 -10.80 -2.34
C ALA A 123 -1.10 -11.31 -3.56
N LEU A 124 0.23 -11.25 -3.51
CA LEU A 124 1.06 -11.67 -4.64
C LEU A 124 1.08 -13.19 -4.83
N ALA A 125 1.08 -13.97 -3.74
CA ALA A 125 0.95 -15.42 -3.83
C ALA A 125 -0.41 -15.85 -4.40
N ALA A 126 -1.51 -15.18 -4.02
CA ALA A 126 -2.83 -15.40 -4.62
C ALA A 126 -2.86 -15.08 -6.13
N ALA A 127 -1.97 -14.20 -6.58
CA ALA A 127 -1.75 -13.87 -7.98
C ALA A 127 -0.71 -14.76 -8.68
N ASP A 128 -0.38 -15.94 -8.15
CA ASP A 128 0.59 -16.88 -8.75
C ASP A 128 2.04 -16.33 -8.84
N TYR A 129 2.40 -15.36 -8.01
CA TYR A 129 3.80 -14.97 -7.86
C TYR A 129 4.55 -16.00 -7.01
N VAL A 130 5.79 -16.30 -7.40
CA VAL A 130 6.75 -16.91 -6.48
C VAL A 130 7.21 -15.83 -5.50
N THR A 131 7.07 -16.07 -4.20
CA THR A 131 7.29 -15.02 -3.18
C THR A 131 8.47 -15.33 -2.26
N GLY A 132 9.28 -14.32 -1.94
CA GLY A 132 10.40 -14.44 -1.03
C GLY A 132 10.57 -13.27 -0.07
N TYR A 133 11.03 -13.57 1.15
CA TYR A 133 11.29 -12.62 2.22
C TYR A 133 12.65 -12.87 2.87
N TRP A 134 13.48 -11.83 2.96
CA TRP A 134 14.78 -11.92 3.64
C TRP A 134 15.01 -10.74 4.56
N GLY A 135 15.44 -10.99 5.80
CA GLY A 135 15.78 -9.94 6.74
C GLY A 135 14.96 -9.91 8.03
N LYS A 136 14.81 -8.71 8.59
CA LYS A 136 14.10 -8.49 9.86
C LYS A 136 12.60 -8.48 9.63
N TRP A 137 11.92 -9.54 10.04
CA TRP A 137 10.46 -9.55 10.08
C TRP A 137 9.95 -8.81 11.31
N GLY A 138 10.42 -9.19 12.50
CA GLY A 138 10.11 -8.53 13.76
C GLY A 138 8.89 -9.04 14.51
N TYR A 139 8.16 -10.03 13.98
CA TYR A 139 7.01 -10.70 14.63
C TYR A 139 7.13 -12.25 14.72
N GLY A 140 6.40 -12.87 15.64
CA GLY A 140 6.19 -14.33 15.66
C GLY A 140 7.23 -15.23 16.31
N GLY A 141 8.46 -14.76 16.53
CA GLY A 141 9.51 -15.52 17.23
C GLY A 141 9.70 -15.07 18.68
N SER A 142 10.23 -15.92 19.56
CA SER A 142 10.57 -15.55 20.93
C SER A 142 11.88 -14.77 21.02
N LYS A 143 12.09 -14.08 22.14
CA LYS A 143 13.29 -13.24 22.37
C LYS A 143 14.56 -14.00 22.75
N ASP A 144 14.52 -15.32 22.87
CA ASP A 144 15.68 -16.13 23.28
C ASP A 144 16.78 -16.05 22.21
N LEU A 145 17.98 -15.64 22.61
CA LEU A 145 19.10 -15.43 21.69
C LEU A 145 19.74 -16.74 21.21
N GLN A 146 19.58 -17.83 21.97
CA GLN A 146 20.22 -19.12 21.70
C GLN A 146 19.25 -20.11 21.08
N ASN A 147 18.06 -20.26 21.67
CA ASN A 147 17.06 -21.23 21.27
C ASN A 147 15.69 -20.56 21.08
N PRO A 148 15.53 -19.71 20.06
CA PRO A 148 14.27 -19.05 19.78
C PRO A 148 13.18 -20.08 19.44
N THR A 149 11.95 -19.78 19.82
CA THR A 149 10.75 -20.57 19.54
C THR A 149 9.74 -19.73 18.75
N LEU A 150 8.73 -20.37 18.17
CA LEU A 150 7.62 -19.65 17.55
C LEU A 150 6.57 -19.32 18.63
N ASP A 151 6.25 -18.04 18.79
CA ASP A 151 5.30 -17.53 19.79
C ASP A 151 3.87 -17.40 19.21
N ASN A 152 3.75 -17.02 17.93
CA ASN A 152 2.46 -16.94 17.25
C ASN A 152 2.58 -17.29 15.76
N LEU A 153 1.99 -18.42 15.37
CA LEU A 153 2.00 -18.89 13.99
C LEU A 153 1.28 -17.93 13.03
N GLN A 154 0.22 -17.25 13.49
CA GLN A 154 -0.55 -16.33 12.66
C GLN A 154 0.25 -15.12 12.18
N THR A 155 1.39 -14.83 12.80
CA THR A 155 2.19 -13.63 12.52
C THR A 155 3.39 -13.93 11.62
N LEU A 156 3.58 -15.18 11.21
CA LEU A 156 4.78 -15.62 10.50
C LEU A 156 4.73 -15.21 9.02
N PRO A 157 5.87 -14.91 8.38
CA PRO A 157 5.90 -14.63 6.94
C PRO A 157 5.33 -15.79 6.11
N THR A 158 5.59 -17.04 6.51
CA THR A 158 5.03 -18.25 5.86
C THR A 158 3.53 -18.42 6.05
N SER A 159 2.93 -17.73 7.01
CA SER A 159 1.46 -17.64 7.15
C SER A 159 0.86 -16.50 6.35
N HIS A 160 1.71 -15.70 5.71
CA HIS A 160 1.38 -14.47 4.97
C HIS A 160 1.92 -14.53 3.53
N GLY A 161 1.74 -15.69 2.89
CA GLY A 161 2.03 -15.90 1.47
C GLY A 161 3.50 -15.99 1.07
N TYR A 162 4.48 -15.82 1.97
CA TYR A 162 5.91 -15.95 1.63
C TYR A 162 6.39 -17.40 1.59
N GLN A 163 6.91 -17.83 0.44
CA GLN A 163 7.28 -19.23 0.17
C GLN A 163 8.77 -19.50 0.48
N HIS A 164 9.63 -18.51 0.19
CA HIS A 164 11.06 -18.56 0.46
C HIS A 164 11.41 -17.55 1.56
N VAL A 165 11.97 -18.00 2.67
CA VAL A 165 12.25 -17.12 3.82
C VAL A 165 13.66 -17.36 4.33
N VAL A 166 14.40 -16.27 4.61
CA VAL A 166 15.54 -16.29 5.55
C VAL A 166 15.44 -15.04 6.42
N ALA A 167 14.99 -15.19 7.66
CA ALA A 167 14.59 -14.04 8.46
C ALA A 167 14.96 -14.13 9.94
N GLU A 168 15.08 -12.96 10.56
CA GLU A 168 14.96 -12.80 12.01
C GLU A 168 13.53 -12.40 12.37
N LEU A 169 12.87 -13.22 13.19
CA LEU A 169 11.47 -13.06 13.55
C LEU A 169 11.25 -12.18 14.78
N HIS A 170 12.22 -12.00 15.68
CA HIS A 170 11.97 -11.22 16.90
C HIS A 170 12.67 -9.86 16.87
N HIS A 171 11.91 -8.82 17.20
CA HIS A 171 12.40 -7.43 17.16
C HIS A 171 13.68 -7.21 17.98
N VAL A 172 13.76 -7.76 19.20
CA VAL A 172 14.97 -7.64 20.05
C VAL A 172 16.12 -8.52 19.56
N ARG A 173 15.84 -9.67 18.94
CA ARG A 173 16.91 -10.52 18.40
C ARG A 173 17.57 -9.82 17.22
N ALA A 174 16.78 -9.09 16.41
CA ALA A 174 17.25 -8.23 15.32
C ALA A 174 18.01 -6.96 15.78
N HIS A 175 18.51 -6.91 17.02
CA HIS A 175 19.41 -5.86 17.53
C HIS A 175 20.85 -6.38 17.72
N THR A 176 21.21 -7.44 17.00
CA THR A 176 22.58 -7.86 16.73
C THR A 176 22.64 -8.33 15.29
N PHE A 177 23.79 -8.26 14.65
CA PHE A 177 24.00 -8.73 13.28
C PHE A 177 24.65 -10.11 13.22
N PHE A 178 24.82 -10.77 14.35
CA PHE A 178 25.48 -12.06 14.49
C PHE A 178 24.58 -13.06 15.24
N GLN A 179 23.34 -13.25 14.78
CA GLN A 179 22.49 -14.30 15.32
C GLN A 179 23.09 -15.68 14.99
N PRO A 180 23.13 -16.64 15.92
CA PRO A 180 23.68 -17.98 15.63
C PRO A 180 22.82 -18.76 14.63
N THR A 181 21.52 -18.46 14.57
CA THR A 181 20.54 -19.13 13.72
C THR A 181 19.54 -18.15 13.12
N LEU A 182 19.07 -18.46 11.91
CA LEU A 182 18.05 -17.71 11.17
C LEU A 182 16.89 -18.63 10.80
N TRP A 183 15.67 -18.09 10.81
CA TRP A 183 14.48 -18.83 10.41
C TRP A 183 14.41 -18.96 8.90
N THR A 184 14.24 -20.19 8.40
CA THR A 184 14.33 -20.50 6.98
C THR A 184 13.10 -21.25 6.47
N ALA A 185 12.63 -20.88 5.29
CA ALA A 185 11.64 -21.61 4.49
C ALA A 185 12.15 -21.78 3.03
N PRO A 186 11.78 -22.87 2.35
CA PRO A 186 10.87 -23.94 2.78
C PRO A 186 11.48 -24.86 3.84
N ALA A 187 10.67 -25.26 4.82
CA ALA A 187 11.10 -26.19 5.87
C ALA A 187 10.80 -27.66 5.54
N PRO A 188 11.51 -28.62 6.16
CA PRO A 188 11.16 -30.03 6.06
C PRO A 188 9.69 -30.29 6.43
N VAL A 189 9.05 -31.27 5.77
CA VAL A 189 7.66 -31.66 6.02
C VAL A 189 7.45 -31.94 7.51
N GLY A 190 6.39 -31.34 8.08
CA GLY A 190 6.05 -31.46 9.51
C GLY A 190 6.65 -30.38 10.41
N SER A 191 7.47 -29.47 9.89
CA SER A 191 7.99 -28.32 10.66
C SER A 191 6.86 -27.35 11.03
N THR A 192 6.82 -26.94 12.29
CA THR A 192 5.83 -25.98 12.79
C THR A 192 5.96 -24.63 12.06
N GLY A 193 4.83 -24.08 11.59
CA GLY A 193 4.82 -22.80 10.90
C GLY A 193 5.54 -22.78 9.54
N GLY A 194 5.92 -23.94 8.98
CA GLY A 194 6.66 -24.00 7.72
C GLY A 194 8.08 -23.43 7.78
N LEU A 195 8.63 -23.27 8.99
CA LEU A 195 9.96 -22.70 9.25
C LEU A 195 10.83 -23.66 10.06
N PHE A 196 12.14 -23.59 9.83
CA PHE A 196 13.14 -24.23 10.68
C PHE A 196 14.30 -23.27 10.98
N LEU A 197 15.07 -23.54 12.04
CA LEU A 197 16.29 -22.79 12.35
C LEU A 197 17.47 -23.37 11.59
N ALA A 198 18.05 -22.57 10.70
CA ALA A 198 19.31 -22.88 10.03
C ALA A 198 20.48 -22.18 10.72
N PRO A 199 21.68 -22.79 10.79
CA PRO A 199 22.89 -22.10 11.20
C PRO A 199 23.15 -20.88 10.32
N ASN A 200 23.43 -19.74 10.94
CA ASN A 200 23.76 -18.51 10.21
C ASN A 200 25.23 -18.53 9.75
N SER A 201 25.45 -18.86 8.48
CA SER A 201 26.80 -19.07 7.94
C SER A 201 26.93 -18.69 6.47
N MET A 202 28.11 -18.21 6.09
CA MET A 202 28.50 -17.97 4.69
C MET A 202 29.13 -19.20 4.02
N ALA A 203 29.25 -20.34 4.71
CA ALA A 203 29.98 -21.52 4.20
C ALA A 203 29.48 -22.00 2.83
N LYS A 204 28.18 -21.86 2.54
CA LYS A 204 27.58 -22.17 1.22
C LYS A 204 28.19 -21.34 0.07
N TYR A 205 28.65 -20.12 0.36
CA TYR A 205 29.00 -19.11 -0.64
C TYR A 205 30.53 -18.87 -0.78
N GLN A 206 31.31 -19.19 0.26
CA GLN A 206 32.73 -18.79 0.42
C GLN A 206 33.71 -19.28 -0.67
N SER A 207 33.31 -20.22 -1.54
CA SER A 207 34.18 -20.82 -2.58
C SER A 207 33.68 -20.64 -4.01
N SER A 208 32.58 -19.91 -4.22
CA SER A 208 31.99 -19.73 -5.55
C SER A 208 32.22 -18.33 -6.10
N LYS A 209 32.70 -18.26 -7.35
CA LYS A 209 32.86 -17.00 -8.08
C LYS A 209 31.52 -16.35 -8.46
N ALA A 210 30.41 -17.08 -8.36
CA ALA A 210 29.08 -16.57 -8.62
C ALA A 210 28.61 -15.56 -7.55
N TYR A 211 29.29 -15.46 -6.42
CA TYR A 211 28.95 -14.55 -5.33
C TYR A 211 30.05 -13.48 -5.19
N PRO A 212 29.81 -12.24 -5.65
CA PRO A 212 30.76 -11.15 -5.51
C PRO A 212 31.00 -10.84 -4.04
N SER A 213 32.27 -10.85 -3.62
CA SER A 213 32.61 -10.59 -2.22
C SER A 213 32.94 -9.13 -1.94
N THR A 214 33.31 -8.28 -2.90
CA THR A 214 33.68 -6.88 -2.60
C THR A 214 32.45 -5.98 -2.53
N PRO A 215 32.39 -4.99 -1.62
CA PRO A 215 33.32 -4.61 -0.53
C PRO A 215 33.04 -5.36 0.78
N ALA A 216 32.13 -6.32 0.78
CA ALA A 216 31.66 -6.96 1.99
C ALA A 216 32.62 -8.07 2.52
N LEU A 217 33.54 -8.53 1.69
CA LEU A 217 34.64 -9.45 1.92
C LEU A 217 34.26 -10.74 2.65
N GLN A 218 33.13 -11.36 2.27
CA GLN A 218 32.64 -12.58 2.94
C GLN A 218 33.48 -13.84 2.70
N ASN A 219 34.39 -13.79 1.71
CA ASN A 219 35.38 -14.83 1.46
C ASN A 219 36.72 -14.58 2.18
N HIS A 220 36.83 -13.52 2.98
CA HIS A 220 38.06 -13.21 3.70
C HIS A 220 38.36 -14.31 4.75
N PRO A 221 39.63 -14.75 4.92
CA PRO A 221 39.97 -15.86 5.82
C PRO A 221 39.61 -15.64 7.30
N THR A 222 39.50 -14.39 7.73
CA THR A 222 39.13 -14.01 9.10
C THR A 222 37.67 -13.59 9.24
N TYR A 223 36.85 -13.84 8.21
CA TYR A 223 35.41 -13.57 8.30
C TYR A 223 34.79 -14.42 9.43
N PRO A 224 33.93 -13.85 10.29
CA PRO A 224 33.36 -14.58 11.43
C PRO A 224 32.59 -15.85 11.04
N GLU A 225 32.67 -16.90 11.87
CA GLU A 225 31.96 -18.17 11.65
C GLU A 225 30.44 -17.98 11.64
N THR A 226 29.92 -17.32 12.67
CA THR A 226 28.56 -16.77 12.65
C THR A 226 28.56 -15.59 11.70
N ALA A 227 27.83 -15.69 10.60
CA ALA A 227 27.87 -14.69 9.56
C ALA A 227 27.19 -13.37 9.97
N TYR A 228 27.60 -12.27 9.33
CA TYR A 228 26.80 -11.04 9.36
C TYR A 228 25.46 -11.30 8.65
N CYS A 229 24.35 -11.09 9.36
CA CYS A 229 23.06 -11.62 8.93
C CYS A 229 22.58 -11.02 7.61
N ASP A 230 22.83 -9.73 7.37
CA ASP A 230 22.45 -9.06 6.13
C ASP A 230 23.21 -9.56 4.89
N ASP A 231 24.37 -10.21 5.05
CA ASP A 231 25.03 -10.88 3.94
C ASP A 231 24.32 -12.19 3.56
N VAL A 232 23.85 -12.94 4.56
CA VAL A 232 23.10 -14.17 4.33
C VAL A 232 21.74 -13.86 3.71
N TYR A 233 21.07 -12.81 4.18
CA TYR A 233 19.82 -12.33 3.58
C TYR A 233 20.02 -11.92 2.12
N ALA A 234 21.06 -11.11 1.83
CA ALA A 234 21.34 -10.62 0.50
C ALA A 234 21.68 -11.75 -0.48
N PHE A 235 22.49 -12.74 -0.09
CA PHE A 235 22.84 -13.85 -0.98
C PHE A 235 21.68 -14.84 -1.16
N ALA A 236 20.82 -15.02 -0.15
CA ALA A 236 19.59 -15.78 -0.33
C ALA A 236 18.61 -15.09 -1.28
N ALA A 237 18.51 -13.75 -1.24
CA ALA A 237 17.75 -12.96 -2.20
C ALA A 237 18.37 -13.02 -3.62
N LEU A 238 19.71 -13.01 -3.72
CA LEU A 238 20.43 -13.16 -4.98
C LEU A 238 20.14 -14.53 -5.63
N ASP A 239 20.23 -15.62 -4.87
CA ASP A 239 19.87 -16.97 -5.33
C ASP A 239 18.43 -17.00 -5.87
N PHE A 240 17.51 -16.37 -5.14
CA PHE A 240 16.11 -16.29 -5.55
C PHE A 240 15.91 -15.51 -6.85
N VAL A 241 16.60 -14.39 -7.04
CA VAL A 241 16.48 -13.60 -8.27
C VAL A 241 17.06 -14.34 -9.47
N HIS A 242 18.20 -15.02 -9.33
CA HIS A 242 18.73 -15.88 -10.39
C HIS A 242 17.73 -16.96 -10.79
N GLN A 243 17.17 -17.68 -9.82
CA GLN A 243 16.21 -18.75 -10.08
C GLN A 243 14.88 -18.21 -10.63
N GLY A 244 14.41 -17.10 -10.09
CA GLY A 244 13.18 -16.43 -10.48
C GLY A 244 13.24 -15.88 -11.89
N GLY A 245 14.35 -15.25 -12.28
CA GLY A 245 14.56 -14.75 -13.64
C GLY A 245 14.61 -15.89 -14.67
N GLN A 246 15.31 -16.98 -14.36
CA GLN A 246 15.30 -18.18 -15.21
C GLN A 246 13.89 -18.78 -15.33
N ASN A 247 13.18 -18.95 -14.22
CA ASN A 247 11.80 -19.47 -14.23
C ASN A 247 10.84 -18.55 -15.00
N TYR A 248 11.00 -17.23 -14.87
CA TYR A 248 10.22 -16.24 -15.59
C TYR A 248 10.44 -16.37 -17.11
N ASN A 249 11.69 -16.50 -17.56
CA ASN A 249 12.00 -16.71 -18.98
C ASN A 249 11.44 -18.03 -19.52
N GLU A 250 11.38 -19.08 -18.69
CA GLU A 250 10.86 -20.40 -19.08
C GLU A 250 9.32 -20.47 -19.10
N SER A 251 8.65 -19.85 -18.11
CA SER A 251 7.24 -20.09 -17.81
C SER A 251 6.35 -18.84 -17.87
N GLY A 252 6.94 -17.65 -17.83
CA GLY A 252 6.24 -16.38 -17.65
C GLY A 252 5.74 -16.11 -16.23
N GLN A 253 5.97 -17.01 -15.26
CA GLN A 253 5.54 -16.85 -13.88
C GLN A 253 6.34 -15.75 -13.18
N PRO A 254 5.70 -14.67 -12.71
CA PRO A 254 6.41 -13.57 -12.08
C PRO A 254 6.88 -13.93 -10.67
N PHE A 255 7.88 -13.21 -10.18
CA PHE A 255 8.35 -13.33 -8.80
C PHE A 255 8.25 -12.02 -8.02
N PHE A 256 8.07 -12.15 -6.71
CA PHE A 256 8.10 -11.06 -5.74
C PHE A 256 9.15 -11.34 -4.67
N GLY A 257 10.12 -10.44 -4.52
CA GLY A 257 11.13 -10.52 -3.47
C GLY A 257 11.15 -9.28 -2.58
N LEU A 258 11.07 -9.47 -1.27
CA LEU A 258 11.26 -8.41 -0.27
C LEU A 258 12.53 -8.67 0.56
N LEU A 259 13.56 -7.84 0.34
CA LEU A 259 14.79 -7.83 1.12
C LEU A 259 14.72 -6.70 2.15
N ALA A 260 14.30 -7.04 3.37
CA ALA A 260 14.03 -6.14 4.49
C ALA A 260 15.14 -6.17 5.55
N VAL A 261 16.31 -5.65 5.20
CA VAL A 261 17.55 -5.75 5.99
C VAL A 261 17.52 -4.98 7.32
N GLN A 262 18.43 -5.36 8.22
CA GLN A 262 18.63 -4.71 9.52
C GLN A 262 19.53 -3.48 9.43
N ILE A 263 20.41 -3.40 8.43
CA ILE A 263 21.32 -2.26 8.27
C ILE A 263 20.63 -1.06 7.59
N PRO A 264 20.95 0.18 7.98
CA PRO A 264 22.00 0.59 8.93
C PRO A 264 21.55 0.80 10.40
N HIS A 265 20.60 0.05 10.96
CA HIS A 265 20.20 0.15 12.37
C HIS A 265 21.38 -0.03 13.35
N GLY A 266 21.26 0.43 14.60
CA GLY A 266 22.26 0.10 15.64
C GLY A 266 22.21 -1.39 16.06
N PRO A 267 23.24 -1.97 16.70
CA PRO A 267 24.47 -1.35 17.20
C PRO A 267 25.57 -1.20 16.12
N PHE A 268 25.96 0.05 15.82
CA PHE A 268 26.91 0.35 14.74
C PHE A 268 28.28 -0.32 14.91
N GLY A 269 28.75 -0.48 16.15
CA GLY A 269 30.07 -1.05 16.43
C GLY A 269 30.26 -2.50 16.01
N GLU A 270 29.19 -3.24 15.73
CA GLU A 270 29.30 -4.63 15.31
C GLU A 270 29.88 -4.80 13.91
N ILE A 271 29.76 -3.80 13.03
CA ILE A 271 30.39 -3.88 11.70
C ILE A 271 31.91 -3.98 11.81
N ALA A 272 32.53 -3.42 12.86
CA ALA A 272 33.97 -3.47 13.08
C ALA A 272 34.51 -4.87 13.44
N LYS A 273 33.61 -5.85 13.66
CA LYS A 273 33.99 -7.27 13.80
C LYS A 273 34.30 -7.92 12.45
N LEU A 274 33.90 -7.28 11.34
CA LEU A 274 34.15 -7.77 10.00
C LEU A 274 35.54 -7.34 9.52
N PRO A 275 36.21 -8.20 8.72
CA PRO A 275 37.50 -7.84 8.13
C PRO A 275 37.33 -6.66 7.19
N ASP A 276 38.28 -5.71 7.26
CA ASP A 276 38.39 -4.60 6.30
C ASP A 276 37.07 -3.84 6.09
N TRP A 277 36.28 -3.70 7.17
CA TRP A 277 34.90 -3.19 7.14
C TRP A 277 34.79 -1.76 6.59
N ASP A 278 35.84 -0.96 6.70
CA ASP A 278 35.96 0.41 6.20
C ASP A 278 36.83 0.52 4.94
N ASN A 279 37.23 -0.59 4.31
CA ASN A 279 38.13 -0.59 3.15
C ASN A 279 37.60 0.22 1.96
N ALA A 280 36.28 0.33 1.83
CA ALA A 280 35.65 1.22 0.84
C ALA A 280 36.03 2.70 1.03
N TYR A 281 36.65 3.08 2.14
CA TYR A 281 37.08 4.43 2.52
C TYR A 281 38.56 4.50 2.92
N ALA A 282 39.38 3.47 2.65
CA ALA A 282 40.76 3.39 3.12
C ALA A 282 41.63 4.62 2.75
N ASP A 283 41.43 5.17 1.55
CA ASP A 283 42.17 6.32 1.03
C ASP A 283 41.46 7.68 1.26
N ASP A 284 40.40 7.70 2.07
CA ASP A 284 39.56 8.87 2.30
C ASP A 284 39.93 9.57 3.63
N THR A 285 40.72 10.65 3.53
CA THR A 285 41.19 11.40 4.70
C THR A 285 40.04 12.06 5.47
N ASP A 286 38.97 12.45 4.77
CA ASP A 286 37.81 13.06 5.39
C ASP A 286 37.02 12.02 6.18
N PHE A 287 36.87 10.81 5.63
CA PHE A 287 36.30 9.67 6.35
C PHE A 287 37.11 9.33 7.60
N ALA A 288 38.44 9.34 7.53
CA ALA A 288 39.30 9.07 8.68
C ALA A 288 39.08 10.06 9.85
N SER A 289 38.61 11.28 9.56
CA SER A 289 38.31 12.31 10.56
C SER A 289 36.93 12.17 11.24
N LEU A 290 36.05 11.31 10.70
CA LEU A 290 34.70 11.11 11.22
C LEU A 290 34.70 10.42 12.59
N SER A 291 33.62 10.64 13.35
CA SER A 291 33.37 9.86 14.55
C SER A 291 33.12 8.38 14.23
N ASP A 292 33.38 7.49 15.20
CA ASP A 292 33.20 6.04 15.02
C ASP A 292 31.78 5.68 14.59
N GLN A 293 30.77 6.33 15.18
CA GLN A 293 29.37 6.16 14.79
C GLN A 293 29.18 6.44 13.29
N SER A 294 29.70 7.56 12.80
CA SER A 294 29.56 7.96 11.39
C SER A 294 30.30 7.01 10.45
N LYS A 295 31.53 6.61 10.80
CA LYS A 295 32.30 5.64 10.01
C LYS A 295 31.57 4.31 9.88
N GLN A 296 31.14 3.77 11.01
CA GLN A 296 30.44 2.49 11.08
C GLN A 296 29.12 2.54 10.32
N TRP A 297 28.30 3.59 10.53
CA TRP A 297 27.04 3.77 9.82
C TRP A 297 27.25 3.89 8.30
N ALA A 298 28.23 4.67 7.85
CA ALA A 298 28.55 4.82 6.43
C ALA A 298 29.04 3.50 5.80
N ALA A 299 29.86 2.74 6.51
CA ALA A 299 30.30 1.41 6.08
C ALA A 299 29.13 0.42 5.96
N MET A 300 28.16 0.44 6.88
CA MET A 300 26.95 -0.39 6.82
C MET A 300 26.13 -0.06 5.56
N VAL A 301 25.93 1.22 5.27
CA VAL A 301 25.20 1.65 4.07
C VAL A 301 25.95 1.26 2.79
N THR A 302 27.26 1.50 2.71
CA THR A 302 28.06 1.12 1.53
C THR A 302 28.10 -0.39 1.31
N ARG A 303 28.12 -1.17 2.39
CA ARG A 303 28.05 -2.64 2.33
C ARG A 303 26.74 -3.09 1.69
N ILE A 304 25.59 -2.61 2.16
CA ILE A 304 24.31 -3.05 1.59
C ILE A 304 24.08 -2.56 0.17
N ASP A 305 24.51 -1.33 -0.14
CA ASP A 305 24.45 -0.80 -1.51
C ASP A 305 25.11 -1.75 -2.52
N SER A 306 26.21 -2.38 -2.12
CA SER A 306 26.93 -3.32 -2.97
C SER A 306 26.18 -4.63 -3.20
N HIS A 307 25.48 -5.13 -2.18
CA HIS A 307 24.56 -6.27 -2.34
C HIS A 307 23.39 -5.94 -3.25
N PHE A 308 22.81 -4.74 -3.16
CA PHE A 308 21.80 -4.29 -4.12
C PHE A 308 22.37 -4.29 -5.54
N GLY A 309 23.62 -3.86 -5.73
CA GLY A 309 24.33 -3.95 -7.00
C GLY A 309 24.38 -5.37 -7.57
N ASN A 310 24.71 -6.35 -6.74
CA ASN A 310 24.77 -7.77 -7.14
C ASN A 310 23.38 -8.30 -7.57
N ILE A 311 22.34 -7.99 -6.80
CA ILE A 311 20.98 -8.45 -7.09
C ILE A 311 20.43 -7.77 -8.35
N LEU A 312 20.72 -6.48 -8.54
CA LEU A 312 20.37 -5.76 -9.77
C LEU A 312 21.08 -6.35 -10.99
N ALA A 313 22.34 -6.77 -10.86
CA ALA A 313 23.06 -7.44 -11.93
C ALA A 313 22.44 -8.81 -12.28
N ALA A 314 21.90 -9.54 -11.30
CA ALA A 314 21.19 -10.79 -11.55
C ALA A 314 19.86 -10.61 -12.31
N LEU A 315 19.25 -9.43 -12.31
CA LEU A 315 18.11 -9.13 -13.21
C LEU A 315 18.59 -8.93 -14.66
N GLU A 316 19.82 -8.44 -14.84
CA GLU A 316 20.43 -8.20 -16.14
C GLU A 316 20.97 -9.49 -16.76
N ASP A 317 21.38 -10.46 -15.95
CA ASP A 317 21.93 -11.77 -16.34
C ASP A 317 21.50 -12.84 -15.31
N PRO A 318 20.27 -13.38 -15.40
CA PRO A 318 19.74 -14.34 -14.42
C PRO A 318 20.44 -15.69 -14.39
N ASN A 319 21.04 -16.14 -15.50
CA ASN A 319 21.76 -17.42 -15.56
C ASN A 319 23.26 -17.29 -15.21
N ASN A 320 23.76 -16.05 -15.12
CA ASN A 320 25.13 -15.66 -14.78
C ASN A 320 26.18 -16.24 -15.75
N ASP A 321 25.89 -16.24 -17.06
CA ASP A 321 26.79 -16.72 -18.11
C ASP A 321 27.56 -15.58 -18.83
N GLY A 322 27.23 -14.32 -18.53
CA GLY A 322 27.83 -13.12 -19.10
C GLY A 322 27.12 -12.58 -20.35
N ASP A 323 26.14 -13.29 -20.89
CA ASP A 323 25.17 -12.77 -21.86
C ASP A 323 23.98 -12.15 -21.12
N LYS A 324 23.42 -11.06 -21.68
CA LYS A 324 22.26 -10.35 -21.10
C LYS A 324 20.99 -10.55 -21.91
N SER A 325 21.03 -11.45 -22.89
CA SER A 325 19.90 -11.71 -23.79
C SER A 325 18.69 -12.31 -23.07
N ASP A 326 18.89 -12.89 -21.88
CA ASP A 326 17.86 -13.42 -20.98
C ASP A 326 17.49 -12.44 -19.84
N SER A 327 17.85 -11.16 -19.96
CA SER A 327 17.52 -10.18 -18.94
C SER A 327 16.01 -10.07 -18.69
N VAL A 328 15.64 -10.05 -17.41
CA VAL A 328 14.28 -9.77 -16.94
C VAL A 328 14.13 -8.34 -16.41
N ALA A 329 15.18 -7.53 -16.51
CA ALA A 329 15.28 -6.23 -15.87
C ALA A 329 14.28 -5.20 -16.41
N ASP A 330 13.85 -5.33 -17.67
CA ASP A 330 12.93 -4.38 -18.30
C ASP A 330 11.52 -4.48 -17.72
N ASN A 331 11.04 -5.70 -17.45
CA ASN A 331 9.74 -5.95 -16.82
C ASN A 331 9.86 -6.34 -15.34
N THR A 332 10.80 -5.71 -14.64
CA THR A 332 10.92 -5.81 -13.18
C THR A 332 10.78 -4.42 -12.56
N LEU A 333 9.79 -4.26 -11.67
CA LEU A 333 9.68 -3.09 -10.80
C LEU A 333 10.61 -3.28 -9.60
N VAL A 334 11.68 -2.48 -9.55
CA VAL A 334 12.59 -2.41 -8.40
C VAL A 334 12.24 -1.19 -7.56
N ILE A 335 12.08 -1.39 -6.25
CA ILE A 335 11.77 -0.35 -5.27
C ILE A 335 12.86 -0.35 -4.21
N PHE A 336 13.38 0.82 -3.87
CA PHE A 336 14.22 1.04 -2.68
C PHE A 336 13.53 2.01 -1.74
N GLN A 337 13.37 1.64 -0.47
CA GLN A 337 12.79 2.52 0.56
C GLN A 337 13.41 2.26 1.94
N SER A 338 13.46 3.28 2.81
CA SER A 338 13.72 3.09 4.25
C SER A 338 12.43 3.00 5.05
N ASP A 339 12.47 2.32 6.19
CA ASP A 339 11.33 2.15 7.08
C ASP A 339 10.96 3.43 7.85
N ASN A 340 11.96 4.17 8.29
CA ASN A 340 11.88 5.44 8.99
C ASN A 340 13.11 6.31 8.73
N GLY A 341 13.08 7.54 9.25
CA GLY A 341 14.20 8.48 9.18
C GLY A 341 15.45 8.01 9.92
N GLY A 342 16.58 8.66 9.65
CA GLY A 342 17.87 8.29 10.23
C GLY A 342 17.96 8.57 11.73
N PRO A 343 18.85 7.87 12.45
CA PRO A 343 18.94 7.99 13.90
C PRO A 343 19.59 9.32 14.29
N ALA A 344 19.34 9.78 15.50
CA ALA A 344 20.10 10.88 16.09
C ALA A 344 21.58 10.49 16.27
N GLY A 345 22.47 11.47 16.24
CA GLY A 345 23.89 11.25 16.47
C GLY A 345 24.77 12.19 15.67
N ASN A 346 26.06 11.87 15.67
CA ASN A 346 27.07 12.64 14.94
C ASN A 346 26.86 12.55 13.43
N ASN A 347 26.40 11.39 12.94
CA ASN A 347 26.08 11.14 11.53
C ASN A 347 25.10 12.18 10.93
N VAL A 348 24.16 12.71 11.70
CA VAL A 348 23.26 13.80 11.26
C VAL A 348 24.05 15.04 10.82
N ARG A 349 25.08 15.42 11.57
CA ARG A 349 25.90 16.62 11.28
C ARG A 349 27.04 16.30 10.33
N GLU A 350 27.74 15.20 10.58
CA GLU A 350 28.96 14.80 9.89
C GLU A 350 28.68 14.24 8.49
N LEU A 351 27.53 13.58 8.27
CA LEU A 351 27.15 12.94 7.00
C LEU A 351 25.84 13.46 6.42
N GLY A 352 25.08 14.27 7.15
CA GLY A 352 23.82 14.83 6.65
C GLY A 352 22.74 13.77 6.41
N VAL A 353 22.67 12.71 7.23
CA VAL A 353 21.80 11.53 6.97
C VAL A 353 20.32 11.86 6.78
N ASN A 354 19.81 12.94 7.37
CA ASN A 354 18.42 13.39 7.20
C ASN A 354 18.27 14.56 6.22
N GLY A 355 19.31 14.93 5.47
CA GLY A 355 19.25 15.93 4.39
C GLY A 355 18.84 17.35 4.81
N GLY A 356 19.09 17.71 6.08
CA GLY A 356 18.68 18.99 6.66
C GLY A 356 17.21 19.05 7.09
N LEU A 357 16.47 17.94 7.01
CA LEU A 357 15.12 17.83 7.55
C LEU A 357 15.15 17.80 9.09
N LYS A 358 14.11 18.36 9.72
CA LYS A 358 14.03 18.45 11.18
C LYS A 358 13.70 17.10 11.80
N GLY A 359 14.28 16.84 12.97
CA GLY A 359 14.06 15.59 13.70
C GLY A 359 14.84 14.40 13.14
N PHE A 360 14.51 13.24 13.67
CA PHE A 360 15.17 11.96 13.44
C PHE A 360 14.20 10.82 13.80
N LYS A 361 14.63 9.57 13.63
CA LYS A 361 13.90 8.36 14.05
C LYS A 361 13.14 8.57 15.36
N GLY A 362 11.87 8.18 15.36
CA GLY A 362 10.97 8.26 16.51
C GLY A 362 10.14 9.55 16.60
N SER A 363 10.35 10.50 15.69
CA SER A 363 9.58 11.75 15.63
C SER A 363 8.71 11.83 14.36
N VAL A 364 7.66 12.64 14.41
CA VAL A 364 6.76 12.95 13.26
C VAL A 364 7.25 14.13 12.41
N TRP A 365 8.41 14.70 12.76
CA TRP A 365 9.08 15.71 11.93
C TRP A 365 9.59 15.08 10.62
N GLU A 366 9.80 15.87 9.57
CA GLU A 366 10.19 15.37 8.23
C GLU A 366 11.41 14.45 8.29
N GLY A 367 12.42 14.76 9.10
CA GLY A 367 13.62 13.92 9.25
C GLY A 367 13.40 12.59 10.00
N GLY A 368 12.23 12.38 10.59
CA GLY A 368 11.83 11.13 11.23
C GLY A 368 10.95 10.21 10.37
N ILE A 369 10.19 10.78 9.41
CA ILE A 369 9.19 10.03 8.61
C ILE A 369 9.42 10.12 7.09
N ARG A 370 10.08 11.17 6.58
CA ARG A 370 10.43 11.28 5.16
C ARG A 370 11.69 10.48 4.91
N VAL A 371 11.63 9.56 3.96
CA VAL A 371 12.63 8.51 3.72
C VAL A 371 13.08 8.53 2.26
N PRO A 372 14.28 8.03 1.93
CA PRO A 372 14.64 7.88 0.53
C PRO A 372 13.69 6.85 -0.10
N LEU A 373 13.17 7.16 -1.29
CA LEU A 373 12.33 6.27 -2.09
C LEU A 373 12.72 6.39 -3.57
N VAL A 374 13.10 5.28 -4.17
CA VAL A 374 13.46 5.20 -5.59
C VAL A 374 12.72 4.03 -6.22
N MET A 375 12.17 4.23 -7.42
CA MET A 375 11.58 3.15 -8.22
C MET A 375 12.20 3.09 -9.61
N ARG A 376 12.46 1.89 -10.11
CA ARG A 376 13.00 1.64 -11.45
C ARG A 376 12.18 0.55 -12.13
N TRP A 377 11.59 0.86 -13.26
CA TRP A 377 10.85 -0.09 -14.10
C TRP A 377 11.01 0.31 -15.57
N PRO A 378 12.07 -0.13 -16.27
CA PRO A 378 12.45 0.43 -17.57
C PRO A 378 11.35 0.39 -18.63
N ALA A 379 10.51 -0.66 -18.63
CA ALA A 379 9.39 -0.76 -19.56
C ALA A 379 8.34 0.36 -19.38
N LYS A 380 8.24 0.98 -18.19
CA LYS A 380 7.21 1.98 -17.87
C LYS A 380 7.76 3.35 -17.42
N ILE A 381 8.96 3.40 -16.86
CA ILE A 381 9.71 4.60 -16.46
C ILE A 381 10.91 4.74 -17.40
N ASN A 382 10.72 5.46 -18.51
CA ASN A 382 11.74 5.69 -19.53
C ASN A 382 11.67 7.14 -20.04
N GLU A 383 12.44 7.46 -21.09
CA GLU A 383 12.53 8.82 -21.63
C GLU A 383 11.21 9.33 -22.25
N SER A 384 10.34 8.41 -22.70
CA SER A 384 9.06 8.73 -23.34
C SER A 384 7.87 8.78 -22.39
N SER A 385 8.04 8.28 -21.16
CA SER A 385 7.01 8.23 -20.14
C SER A 385 6.74 9.60 -19.49
N SER A 386 5.56 9.75 -18.88
CA SER A 386 5.23 10.91 -18.03
C SER A 386 6.17 10.99 -16.81
N LEU A 387 6.43 9.84 -16.19
CA LEU A 387 7.48 9.65 -15.19
C LEU A 387 8.83 9.40 -15.90
N LYS A 388 9.65 10.45 -15.97
CA LYS A 388 10.92 10.39 -16.71
C LYS A 388 12.01 9.69 -15.93
N VAL A 389 12.74 8.81 -16.61
CA VAL A 389 13.95 8.19 -16.09
C VAL A 389 15.01 9.23 -15.68
N GLY A 390 15.72 8.99 -14.58
CA GLY A 390 16.76 9.86 -14.03
C GLY A 390 16.23 11.17 -13.42
N SER A 391 14.92 11.31 -13.25
CA SER A 391 14.29 12.52 -12.74
C SER A 391 13.86 12.42 -11.27
N ASN A 392 13.39 13.54 -10.73
CA ASN A 392 12.80 13.64 -9.39
C ASN A 392 11.31 13.96 -9.52
N THR A 393 10.49 13.40 -8.63
CA THR A 393 9.09 13.79 -8.46
C THR A 393 8.82 14.20 -7.01
N ASP A 394 7.88 15.11 -6.80
CA ASP A 394 7.35 15.50 -5.50
C ASP A 394 6.00 14.82 -5.19
N MET A 395 5.59 13.85 -6.01
CA MET A 395 4.48 12.95 -5.69
C MET A 395 4.67 12.35 -4.29
N VAL A 396 3.63 12.48 -3.47
CA VAL A 396 3.59 11.91 -2.12
C VAL A 396 3.32 10.41 -2.23
N VAL A 397 4.24 9.61 -1.71
CA VAL A 397 4.08 8.16 -1.60
C VAL A 397 4.35 7.76 -0.16
N ASP A 398 3.41 7.07 0.45
CA ASP A 398 3.52 6.51 1.79
C ASP A 398 3.78 5.01 1.70
N VAL A 399 4.45 4.43 2.70
CA VAL A 399 4.71 3.00 2.75
C VAL A 399 3.43 2.15 2.66
N SER A 400 2.29 2.67 3.13
CA SER A 400 0.99 2.01 3.02
C SER A 400 0.49 1.86 1.57
N ASP A 401 0.98 2.66 0.63
CA ASP A 401 0.57 2.62 -0.79
C ASP A 401 1.06 1.39 -1.53
N LEU A 402 2.08 0.70 -1.01
CA LEU A 402 2.72 -0.38 -1.73
C LEU A 402 1.84 -1.63 -1.84
N LEU A 403 1.10 -1.99 -0.78
CA LEU A 403 0.16 -3.11 -0.84
C LEU A 403 -0.91 -2.92 -1.93
N PRO A 404 -1.72 -1.85 -1.94
CA PRO A 404 -2.72 -1.66 -2.99
C PRO A 404 -2.09 -1.52 -4.38
N THR A 405 -0.90 -0.91 -4.48
CA THR A 405 -0.14 -0.87 -5.74
C THR A 405 0.19 -2.27 -6.24
N PHE A 406 0.67 -3.16 -5.37
CA PHE A 406 1.00 -4.54 -5.74
C PHE A 406 -0.24 -5.36 -6.07
N CYS A 407 -1.35 -5.18 -5.35
CA CYS A 407 -2.64 -5.78 -5.69
C CYS A 407 -3.05 -5.41 -7.12
N GLU A 408 -3.05 -4.13 -7.47
CA GLU A 408 -3.47 -3.68 -8.80
C GLU A 408 -2.49 -4.09 -9.90
N LEU A 409 -1.17 -4.09 -9.62
CA LEU A 409 -0.16 -4.63 -10.53
C LEU A 409 -0.36 -6.12 -10.80
N ALA A 410 -0.78 -6.88 -9.79
CA ALA A 410 -0.99 -8.32 -9.88
C ALA A 410 -2.41 -8.72 -10.33
N GLY A 411 -3.30 -7.76 -10.57
CA GLY A 411 -4.72 -8.01 -10.92
C GLY A 411 -5.54 -8.59 -9.76
N GLN A 412 -5.14 -8.33 -8.51
CA GLN A 412 -5.83 -8.75 -7.31
C GLN A 412 -6.70 -7.63 -6.73
N PRO A 413 -7.81 -7.99 -6.06
CA PRO A 413 -8.59 -6.99 -5.33
C PRO A 413 -7.75 -6.38 -4.21
N VAL A 414 -7.84 -5.05 -4.07
CA VAL A 414 -7.28 -4.34 -2.92
C VAL A 414 -8.05 -4.74 -1.66
N PRO A 415 -7.38 -5.06 -0.54
CA PRO A 415 -8.07 -5.38 0.71
C PRO A 415 -8.97 -4.23 1.15
N LEU A 416 -10.15 -4.57 1.67
CA LEU A 416 -11.17 -3.60 2.05
C LEU A 416 -10.66 -2.69 3.19
N GLY A 417 -10.90 -1.39 3.07
CA GLY A 417 -10.68 -0.39 4.11
C GLY A 417 -9.22 0.04 4.31
N VAL A 418 -8.28 -0.41 3.48
CA VAL A 418 -6.85 -0.04 3.63
C VAL A 418 -6.63 1.46 3.46
N ASP A 419 -5.55 1.95 4.09
CA ASP A 419 -5.21 3.37 4.10
C ASP A 419 -4.37 3.80 2.90
N GLY A 420 -3.61 2.88 2.32
CA GLY A 420 -2.83 3.15 1.12
C GLY A 420 -3.69 3.39 -0.12
N VAL A 421 -3.13 4.07 -1.10
CA VAL A 421 -3.71 4.25 -2.44
C VAL A 421 -2.74 3.75 -3.48
N SER A 422 -3.23 2.89 -4.38
CA SER A 422 -2.42 2.37 -5.48
C SER A 422 -1.87 3.50 -6.34
N ILE A 423 -0.58 3.45 -6.65
CA ILE A 423 0.06 4.32 -7.66
C ILE A 423 0.34 3.58 -8.97
N ALA A 424 -0.20 2.36 -9.14
CA ALA A 424 0.00 1.55 -10.33
C ALA A 424 -0.41 2.27 -11.62
N PRO A 425 -1.52 3.04 -11.68
CA PRO A 425 -1.87 3.80 -12.89
C PRO A 425 -0.80 4.83 -13.28
N THR A 426 -0.28 5.57 -12.29
CA THR A 426 0.81 6.52 -12.51
C THR A 426 2.06 5.79 -13.01
N LEU A 427 2.44 4.68 -12.37
CA LEU A 427 3.63 3.90 -12.77
C LEU A 427 3.50 3.35 -14.19
N ARG A 428 2.32 2.85 -14.57
CA ARG A 428 2.03 2.34 -15.92
C ARG A 428 1.93 3.46 -16.97
N GLY A 429 1.61 4.69 -16.55
CA GLY A 429 1.26 5.79 -17.44
C GLY A 429 -0.11 5.64 -18.09
N ALA A 430 -0.98 4.80 -17.53
CA ALA A 430 -2.30 4.46 -18.05
C ALA A 430 -3.24 4.04 -16.91
N GLY A 431 -4.56 4.24 -17.11
CA GLY A 431 -5.58 3.99 -16.09
C GLY A 431 -5.89 5.24 -15.25
N GLN A 432 -6.83 5.11 -14.33
CA GLN A 432 -7.31 6.20 -13.48
C GLN A 432 -6.54 6.25 -12.16
N GLN A 433 -5.71 7.27 -11.95
CA GLN A 433 -5.04 7.46 -10.67
C GLN A 433 -6.01 7.96 -9.61
N ARG A 434 -6.23 7.18 -8.57
CA ARG A 434 -6.98 7.64 -7.38
C ARG A 434 -6.10 8.55 -6.54
N HIS A 435 -6.71 9.54 -5.91
CA HIS A 435 -6.01 10.48 -5.04
C HIS A 435 -6.53 10.34 -3.62
N ARG A 436 -5.61 10.21 -2.65
CA ARG A 436 -5.93 10.53 -1.25
C ARG A 436 -5.62 11.99 -0.98
N GLU A 437 -6.46 12.62 -0.17
CA GLU A 437 -6.32 14.04 0.15
C GLU A 437 -5.10 14.30 1.06
N PHE A 438 -4.87 13.43 2.05
CA PHE A 438 -3.83 13.61 3.05
C PHE A 438 -3.20 12.29 3.51
N ILE A 439 -2.06 12.38 4.20
CA ILE A 439 -1.49 11.29 5.02
C ILE A 439 -1.34 11.73 6.45
N ILE A 440 -1.40 10.76 7.36
CA ILE A 440 -1.12 10.98 8.78
C ILE A 440 0.03 10.12 9.26
N HIS A 441 0.71 10.59 10.31
CA HIS A 441 1.72 9.82 11.02
C HIS A 441 1.53 9.97 12.52
N GLU A 442 1.62 8.86 13.24
CA GLU A 442 1.59 8.86 14.70
C GLU A 442 2.95 8.44 15.26
N ALA A 443 3.38 9.07 16.34
CA ALA A 443 4.52 8.65 17.15
C ALA A 443 4.23 8.89 18.63
N SER A 444 5.03 8.28 19.51
CA SER A 444 4.90 8.50 20.97
C SER A 444 5.04 9.98 21.40
N GLY A 445 5.67 10.82 20.58
CA GLY A 445 5.91 12.25 20.86
C GLY A 445 4.91 13.21 20.23
N GLY A 446 4.02 12.75 19.34
CA GLY A 446 3.10 13.62 18.60
C GLY A 446 2.55 12.98 17.34
N GLN A 447 1.77 13.76 16.61
CA GLN A 447 1.09 13.35 15.38
C GLN A 447 1.35 14.37 14.29
N SER A 448 1.22 13.98 13.02
CA SER A 448 1.21 14.93 11.91
C SER A 448 0.21 14.54 10.84
N ILE A 449 -0.28 15.54 10.13
CA ILE A 449 -1.07 15.40 8.90
C ILE A 449 -0.42 16.23 7.80
N ILE A 450 -0.31 15.64 6.61
CA ILE A 450 0.26 16.28 5.42
C ILE A 450 -0.81 16.29 4.34
N ARG A 451 -1.23 17.49 3.92
CA ARG A 451 -2.20 17.71 2.83
C ARG A 451 -1.61 18.67 1.80
N GLY A 452 -1.42 18.19 0.58
CA GLY A 452 -0.71 18.92 -0.46
C GLY A 452 0.67 19.35 0.02
N LYS A 453 0.94 20.66 0.06
CA LYS A 453 2.19 21.23 0.56
C LYS A 453 2.21 21.54 2.07
N PHE A 454 1.05 21.51 2.72
CA PHE A 454 0.96 21.88 4.13
C PHE A 454 1.15 20.67 5.03
N LYS A 455 1.86 20.88 6.14
CA LYS A 455 1.99 19.91 7.21
C LYS A 455 1.64 20.54 8.54
N LEU A 456 0.68 19.95 9.25
CA LEU A 456 0.37 20.27 10.63
C LEU A 456 1.03 19.22 11.52
N VAL A 457 1.77 19.67 12.54
CA VAL A 457 2.34 18.84 13.60
C VAL A 457 1.61 19.17 14.89
N SER A 458 1.09 18.14 15.55
CA SER A 458 0.50 18.18 16.88
C SER A 458 1.47 17.50 17.85
N GLU A 459 2.22 18.31 18.60
CA GLU A 459 3.09 17.80 19.64
C GLU A 459 2.27 17.59 20.92
N GLY A 460 2.39 16.39 21.52
CA GLY A 460 1.79 16.13 22.82
C GLY A 460 2.33 17.14 23.83
N SER A 461 1.47 17.64 24.73
CA SER A 461 1.90 18.53 25.82
C SER A 461 3.10 17.91 26.52
N SER A 462 4.28 18.51 26.38
CA SER A 462 5.53 18.02 26.97
C SER A 462 5.49 18.20 28.49
N LYS A 463 4.69 17.40 29.19
CA LYS A 463 4.61 17.32 30.66
C LYS A 463 3.77 16.13 31.13
N THR A 464 4.13 14.89 30.80
CA THR A 464 3.76 13.72 31.62
C THR A 464 4.64 12.49 31.32
N LYS A 465 5.94 12.60 31.56
CA LYS A 465 6.62 11.50 32.28
C LYS A 465 6.50 11.84 33.77
N LYS A 466 5.65 11.09 34.47
CA LYS A 466 5.32 11.14 35.92
C LYS A 466 4.46 12.32 36.42
N SER A 467 3.14 12.10 36.48
CA SER A 467 2.35 12.41 37.69
C SER A 467 0.98 11.74 37.60
N ALA A 468 0.87 10.52 38.13
CA ALA A 468 -0.39 10.10 38.73
C ALA A 468 -0.59 10.98 39.98
N LYS A 469 -1.73 11.68 40.03
CA LYS A 469 -2.18 12.65 41.05
C LYS A 469 -1.67 14.08 40.86
N GLY A 470 -2.58 14.93 40.38
CA GLY A 470 -2.48 16.38 40.48
C GLY A 470 -3.31 17.08 39.41
N ASN A 471 -4.35 17.80 39.83
CA ASN A 471 -5.15 18.68 38.99
C ASN A 471 -4.24 19.73 38.32
N GLY A 472 -3.90 19.52 37.04
CA GLY A 472 -3.07 20.41 36.24
C GLY A 472 -3.90 21.09 35.16
N SER A 473 -3.85 22.42 35.13
CA SER A 473 -4.47 23.32 34.14
C SER A 473 -4.25 22.86 32.68
N GLY A 474 -5.34 22.74 31.93
CA GLY A 474 -5.38 22.28 30.54
C GLY A 474 -4.69 23.25 29.56
N VAL A 475 -3.50 22.85 29.10
CA VAL A 475 -2.91 23.37 27.87
C VAL A 475 -3.06 22.25 26.85
N GLY A 476 -3.80 22.51 25.77
CA GLY A 476 -3.97 21.57 24.66
C GLY A 476 -2.65 21.26 23.93
N PRO A 477 -2.65 20.39 22.91
CA PRO A 477 -1.45 20.09 22.13
C PRO A 477 -0.86 21.37 21.49
N VAL A 478 0.45 21.39 21.32
CA VAL A 478 1.11 22.49 20.60
C VAL A 478 0.99 22.21 19.10
N LEU A 479 0.24 23.05 18.41
CA LEU A 479 0.01 22.95 16.96
C LEU A 479 1.00 23.84 16.19
N SER A 480 1.75 23.25 15.27
CA SER A 480 2.66 23.95 14.36
C SER A 480 2.33 23.61 12.92
N LEU A 481 2.19 24.62 12.06
CA LEU A 481 1.88 24.46 10.64
C LEU A 481 3.07 24.93 9.79
N PHE A 482 3.40 24.17 8.76
CA PHE A 482 4.50 24.45 7.84
C PHE A 482 4.05 24.31 6.38
N ASP A 483 4.63 25.12 5.50
CA ASP A 483 4.56 24.95 4.04
C ASP A 483 5.84 24.25 3.57
N LEU A 484 5.73 22.96 3.26
CA LEU A 484 6.87 22.09 2.94
C LEU A 484 7.52 22.40 1.58
N GLU A 485 6.84 23.15 0.71
CA GLU A 485 7.37 23.54 -0.60
C GLU A 485 8.51 24.57 -0.43
N VAL A 486 8.33 25.51 0.50
CA VAL A 486 9.32 26.57 0.78
C VAL A 486 10.14 26.31 2.05
N ASP A 487 9.65 25.46 2.96
CA ASP A 487 10.28 25.15 4.25
C ASP A 487 10.19 23.65 4.58
N ARG A 488 10.83 22.82 3.75
CA ARG A 488 10.98 21.38 4.03
C ARG A 488 11.69 21.06 5.36
N GLY A 489 12.40 22.03 5.92
CA GLY A 489 13.13 21.91 7.19
C GLY A 489 12.28 22.24 8.42
N GLU A 490 11.00 22.56 8.26
CA GLU A 490 10.05 22.85 9.35
C GLU A 490 10.60 23.89 10.36
N SER A 491 11.24 24.94 9.84
CA SER A 491 11.91 25.99 10.60
C SER A 491 11.03 27.22 10.86
N ASN A 492 9.97 27.42 10.08
CA ASN A 492 9.10 28.59 10.11
C ASN A 492 7.63 28.19 10.35
N ASN A 493 7.20 28.24 11.62
CA ASN A 493 5.81 27.96 11.98
C ASN A 493 4.87 29.08 11.51
N ILE A 494 3.94 28.76 10.61
CA ILE A 494 2.95 29.68 10.03
C ILE A 494 1.55 29.55 10.63
N ALA A 495 1.35 28.72 11.66
CA ALA A 495 0.02 28.42 12.24
C ALA A 495 -0.79 29.67 12.60
N ALA A 496 -0.16 30.67 13.22
CA ALA A 496 -0.83 31.92 13.64
C ALA A 496 -1.41 32.73 12.47
N LYS A 497 -0.90 32.52 11.24
CA LYS A 497 -1.37 33.19 10.02
C LYS A 497 -2.47 32.40 9.29
N HIS A 498 -2.71 31.14 9.66
CA HIS A 498 -3.64 30.25 8.99
C HIS A 498 -4.56 29.49 9.99
N PRO A 499 -5.32 30.20 10.85
CA PRO A 499 -6.09 29.56 11.92
C PRO A 499 -7.16 28.59 11.42
N GLU A 500 -7.84 28.89 10.30
CA GLU A 500 -8.87 28.00 9.73
C GLU A 500 -8.27 26.70 9.20
N LEU A 501 -7.12 26.78 8.50
CA LEU A 501 -6.43 25.58 8.01
C LEU A 501 -5.89 24.73 9.16
N VAL A 502 -5.41 25.36 10.24
CA VAL A 502 -4.99 24.63 11.45
C VAL A 502 -6.18 23.89 12.06
N LYS A 503 -7.33 24.56 12.19
CA LYS A 503 -8.56 23.95 12.71
C LYS A 503 -8.99 22.76 11.86
N GLU A 504 -9.06 22.97 10.55
CA GLU A 504 -9.45 21.95 9.57
C GLU A 504 -8.54 20.72 9.62
N LEU A 505 -7.22 20.91 9.48
CA LEU A 505 -6.26 19.80 9.53
C LEU A 505 -6.24 19.12 10.89
N SER A 506 -6.43 19.85 11.99
CA SER A 506 -6.54 19.26 13.32
C SER A 506 -7.80 18.41 13.45
N THR A 507 -8.94 18.84 12.87
CA THR A 507 -10.18 18.05 12.84
C THR A 507 -10.01 16.80 12.00
N LEU A 508 -9.41 16.90 10.81
CA LEU A 508 -9.13 15.74 9.97
C LEU A 508 -8.20 14.73 10.66
N LEU A 509 -7.09 15.20 11.25
CA LEU A 509 -6.15 14.36 11.98
C LEU A 509 -6.80 13.65 13.18
N MET A 510 -7.65 14.36 13.93
CA MET A 510 -8.39 13.75 15.05
C MET A 510 -9.42 12.73 14.57
N GLY A 511 -10.10 13.02 13.45
CA GLY A 511 -11.07 12.11 12.87
C GLY A 511 -10.41 10.85 12.32
N GLU A 512 -9.26 10.97 11.65
CA GLU A 512 -8.57 9.84 10.98
C GLU A 512 -8.10 8.79 11.97
N ARG A 513 -7.89 9.23 13.20
CA ARG A 513 -7.69 8.32 14.29
C ARG A 513 -9.03 7.72 14.70
N VAL A 514 -9.09 6.39 14.76
CA VAL A 514 -10.07 5.70 15.58
C VAL A 514 -9.81 6.08 17.04
N TYR A 515 -10.64 6.97 17.59
CA TYR A 515 -10.59 7.31 19.02
C TYR A 515 -10.97 6.07 19.86
N GLU A 516 -10.60 6.05 21.15
CA GLU A 516 -11.15 5.18 22.20
C GLU A 516 -10.48 3.81 22.57
N PRO A 517 -10.78 3.25 23.76
CA PRO A 517 -9.84 2.50 24.62
C PRO A 517 -9.65 1.00 24.30
N LYS A 518 -10.00 0.57 23.08
CA LYS A 518 -10.09 -0.85 22.67
C LYS A 518 -8.86 -1.42 21.94
N GLY A 519 -7.83 -0.59 21.70
CA GLY A 519 -6.61 -0.96 20.96
C GLY A 519 -6.52 -0.23 19.62
N PHE A 520 -5.30 -0.04 19.11
CA PHE A 520 -4.94 0.84 18.00
C PHE A 520 -5.28 0.27 16.59
N ALA A 521 -6.21 -0.68 16.49
CA ALA A 521 -6.39 -1.47 15.27
C ALA A 521 -7.83 -1.46 14.73
N ASN A 522 -7.95 -1.54 13.42
CA ASN A 522 -9.20 -1.90 12.76
C ASN A 522 -9.69 -3.29 13.22
N THR A 523 -10.99 -3.55 13.14
CA THR A 523 -11.62 -4.85 13.48
C THR A 523 -12.45 -5.36 12.31
N TYR A 524 -12.65 -6.67 12.22
CA TYR A 524 -13.35 -7.30 11.08
C TYR A 524 -14.71 -7.84 11.52
N HIS A 525 -15.77 -7.41 10.83
CA HIS A 525 -17.13 -7.78 11.16
C HIS A 525 -17.89 -8.25 9.93
N ARG A 526 -18.81 -9.20 10.13
CA ARG A 526 -19.69 -9.72 9.09
C ARG A 526 -21.13 -9.57 9.53
N TRP A 527 -21.98 -9.26 8.56
CA TRP A 527 -23.41 -9.36 8.71
C TRP A 527 -23.82 -10.81 9.00
N THR A 528 -24.62 -11.00 10.04
CA THR A 528 -25.19 -12.29 10.46
C THR A 528 -26.70 -12.22 10.66
N GLY A 529 -27.33 -11.07 10.40
CA GLY A 529 -28.77 -10.90 10.50
C GLY A 529 -29.53 -11.59 9.36
N ASP A 530 -30.83 -11.76 9.56
CA ASP A 530 -31.74 -12.37 8.59
C ASP A 530 -32.20 -11.35 7.53
N ASP A 531 -32.95 -11.82 6.53
CA ASP A 531 -33.55 -10.94 5.51
C ASP A 531 -34.52 -9.92 6.15
N GLY A 532 -34.28 -8.64 5.86
CA GLY A 532 -35.07 -7.52 6.33
C GLY A 532 -34.66 -6.92 7.66
N ASP A 533 -33.62 -7.48 8.31
CA ASP A 533 -33.10 -6.98 9.59
C ASP A 533 -32.32 -5.67 9.45
N ASN A 534 -32.08 -5.01 10.59
CA ASN A 534 -31.47 -3.68 10.64
C ASN A 534 -29.95 -3.73 10.91
N ALA A 535 -29.20 -2.92 10.15
CA ALA A 535 -27.76 -2.71 10.30
C ALA A 535 -27.37 -2.01 11.60
N SER A 536 -28.29 -1.26 12.22
CA SER A 536 -28.05 -0.60 13.50
C SER A 536 -28.13 -1.55 14.71
N ASP A 537 -28.66 -2.76 14.53
CA ASP A 537 -28.79 -3.75 15.63
C ASP A 537 -27.50 -4.56 15.80
N ALA A 538 -26.93 -4.48 17.00
CA ALA A 538 -25.71 -5.19 17.38
C ALA A 538 -25.80 -6.72 17.22
N SER A 539 -26.99 -7.31 17.37
CA SER A 539 -27.17 -8.77 17.28
C SER A 539 -27.04 -9.32 15.86
N ASN A 540 -27.09 -8.44 14.85
CA ASN A 540 -26.96 -8.78 13.44
C ASN A 540 -25.52 -8.69 12.93
N TRP A 541 -24.56 -8.46 13.81
CA TRP A 541 -23.14 -8.42 13.49
C TRP A 541 -22.36 -9.46 14.28
N SER A 542 -21.39 -10.07 13.61
CA SER A 542 -20.45 -10.97 14.27
C SER A 542 -19.64 -10.25 15.34
N ASP A 543 -19.49 -10.85 16.52
CA ASP A 543 -18.45 -10.48 17.47
C ASP A 543 -17.06 -10.72 16.85
N TYR A 544 -16.14 -9.76 17.03
CA TYR A 544 -14.73 -9.91 16.69
C TYR A 544 -13.93 -10.32 17.92
N VAL A 545 -13.13 -11.38 17.79
CA VAL A 545 -12.20 -11.84 18.83
C VAL A 545 -10.85 -12.15 18.19
N TYR A 546 -9.82 -11.37 18.56
CA TYR A 546 -8.45 -11.71 18.24
C TYR A 546 -7.80 -12.39 19.43
N ALA A 547 -7.50 -13.68 19.28
CA ALA A 547 -6.85 -14.49 20.30
C ALA A 547 -5.75 -15.37 19.69
N ASN A 548 -4.70 -15.62 20.48
CA ASN A 548 -3.66 -16.58 20.16
C ASN A 548 -3.15 -17.26 21.43
N ALA A 549 -2.92 -18.59 21.36
CA ALA A 549 -2.40 -19.41 22.45
C ALA A 549 -3.14 -19.24 23.80
N GLY A 550 -4.47 -19.07 23.76
CA GLY A 550 -5.30 -18.88 24.97
C GLY A 550 -5.29 -17.46 25.55
N ILE A 551 -4.60 -16.51 24.90
CA ILE A 551 -4.61 -15.09 25.25
C ILE A 551 -5.51 -14.35 24.25
N THR A 552 -6.49 -13.61 24.76
CA THR A 552 -7.31 -12.69 23.96
C THR A 552 -6.68 -11.30 23.98
N TYR A 553 -6.31 -10.80 22.81
CA TYR A 553 -5.64 -9.50 22.64
C TYR A 553 -6.64 -8.38 22.34
N ALA A 554 -7.72 -8.68 21.62
CA ALA A 554 -8.77 -7.73 21.32
C ALA A 554 -10.13 -8.44 21.25
N THR A 555 -11.16 -7.73 21.69
CA THR A 555 -12.56 -8.09 21.46
C THR A 555 -13.31 -6.85 21.04
N ASP A 556 -14.15 -6.96 20.02
CA ASP A 556 -15.03 -5.87 19.62
C ASP A 556 -16.40 -6.43 19.23
N ARG A 557 -17.44 -5.73 19.67
CA ARG A 557 -18.84 -6.18 19.66
C ARG A 557 -19.73 -4.95 19.69
N GLY A 558 -21.00 -5.13 19.35
CA GLY A 558 -21.99 -4.06 19.42
C GLY A 558 -22.41 -3.62 18.03
N THR A 559 -22.66 -2.33 17.89
CA THR A 559 -23.08 -1.71 16.63
C THR A 559 -21.86 -1.28 15.80
N PRO A 560 -22.06 -1.02 14.49
CA PRO A 560 -21.03 -0.45 13.62
C PRO A 560 -20.28 0.73 14.23
N GLN A 561 -18.96 0.75 14.04
CA GLN A 561 -18.05 1.79 14.52
C GLN A 561 -17.02 2.11 13.42
N LEU A 562 -16.43 3.32 13.47
CA LEU A 562 -15.39 3.77 12.54
C LEU A 562 -14.09 2.91 12.52
N SER A 563 -13.94 1.93 13.41
CA SER A 563 -12.87 0.92 13.36
C SER A 563 -13.21 -0.30 12.51
N TRP A 564 -14.47 -0.48 12.13
CA TRP A 564 -14.97 -1.72 11.57
C TRP A 564 -14.72 -1.78 10.06
N ILE A 565 -14.03 -2.84 9.64
CA ILE A 565 -14.00 -3.32 8.26
C ILE A 565 -15.08 -4.39 8.16
N SER A 566 -16.14 -4.08 7.43
CA SER A 566 -17.39 -4.83 7.48
C SER A 566 -17.83 -5.38 6.14
N GLN A 567 -18.49 -6.53 6.17
CA GLN A 567 -19.03 -7.20 5.01
C GLN A 567 -20.51 -7.53 5.21
N ILE A 568 -21.37 -7.02 4.32
CA ILE A 568 -22.75 -7.47 4.14
C ILE A 568 -22.79 -8.33 2.87
N VAL A 569 -22.59 -9.63 3.04
CA VAL A 569 -22.40 -10.57 1.92
C VAL A 569 -23.51 -11.61 1.93
N ASN A 570 -24.23 -11.74 0.82
CA ASN A 570 -25.16 -12.84 0.60
C ASN A 570 -24.42 -14.06 0.05
N THR A 571 -24.37 -15.13 0.83
CA THR A 571 -23.80 -16.42 0.38
C THR A 571 -24.87 -17.45 0.02
N GLY A 572 -26.15 -17.10 0.11
CA GLY A 572 -27.28 -17.97 -0.21
C GLY A 572 -27.72 -17.87 -1.68
N ASP A 573 -28.76 -18.64 -2.01
CA ASP A 573 -29.31 -18.72 -3.37
C ASP A 573 -30.52 -17.81 -3.58
N LEU A 574 -31.04 -17.24 -2.48
CA LEU A 574 -32.15 -16.29 -2.49
C LEU A 574 -31.60 -14.88 -2.25
N SER A 575 -32.23 -13.89 -2.89
CA SER A 575 -31.85 -12.50 -2.68
C SER A 575 -32.28 -12.04 -1.29
N ASN A 576 -31.43 -11.27 -0.61
CA ASN A 576 -31.66 -10.75 0.73
C ASN A 576 -31.57 -9.22 0.74
N MET A 577 -32.18 -8.61 1.74
CA MET A 577 -32.19 -7.18 1.97
C MET A 577 -31.81 -6.87 3.41
N VAL A 578 -31.04 -5.79 3.61
CA VAL A 578 -30.70 -5.22 4.92
C VAL A 578 -31.21 -3.79 4.98
N ARG A 579 -31.80 -3.39 6.11
CA ARG A 579 -32.25 -2.02 6.36
C ARG A 579 -31.21 -1.23 7.13
N VAL A 580 -31.04 0.05 6.79
CA VAL A 580 -30.28 1.02 7.58
C VAL A 580 -31.26 2.05 8.10
N ASP A 581 -31.65 1.92 9.38
CA ASP A 581 -32.70 2.68 10.04
C ASP A 581 -32.18 3.76 11.01
N ALA A 582 -30.88 3.77 11.25
CA ALA A 582 -30.17 4.77 12.03
C ALA A 582 -28.77 4.98 11.44
N ASP A 583 -28.15 6.11 11.77
CA ASP A 583 -26.80 6.44 11.32
C ASP A 583 -25.82 5.32 11.73
N VAL A 584 -25.07 4.83 10.74
CA VAL A 584 -24.05 3.79 10.94
C VAL A 584 -22.74 4.21 10.28
N GLU A 585 -21.64 3.84 10.94
CA GLU A 585 -20.30 4.23 10.52
C GLU A 585 -19.37 3.01 10.50
N PHE A 586 -18.54 2.95 9.47
CA PHE A 586 -17.56 1.90 9.23
C PHE A 586 -16.22 2.53 8.83
N LEU A 587 -15.11 1.82 9.08
CA LEU A 587 -13.84 2.15 8.41
C LEU A 587 -13.95 1.84 6.92
N GLY A 588 -14.44 0.65 6.59
CA GLY A 588 -14.71 0.21 5.22
C GLY A 588 -15.89 -0.75 5.20
N LEU A 589 -16.71 -0.66 4.16
CA LEU A 589 -17.90 -1.52 4.01
C LEU A 589 -17.93 -2.13 2.61
N GLU A 590 -18.04 -3.47 2.52
CA GLU A 590 -18.35 -4.16 1.28
C GLU A 590 -19.78 -4.73 1.32
N ILE A 591 -20.53 -4.52 0.25
CA ILE A 591 -21.83 -5.14 0.01
C ILE A 591 -21.69 -6.05 -1.22
N ARG A 592 -22.05 -7.32 -1.10
CA ARG A 592 -21.88 -8.28 -2.20
C ARG A 592 -23.00 -9.33 -2.23
N GLY A 593 -23.51 -9.60 -3.43
CA GLY A 593 -24.43 -10.72 -3.64
C GLY A 593 -23.71 -12.04 -3.92
N ASN A 594 -24.47 -13.04 -4.34
CA ASN A 594 -23.93 -14.33 -4.76
C ASN A 594 -23.86 -14.40 -6.29
N SER A 595 -22.67 -14.20 -6.85
CA SER A 595 -22.46 -14.26 -8.30
C SER A 595 -22.70 -15.66 -8.90
N ALA A 596 -22.63 -16.74 -8.12
CA ALA A 596 -22.85 -18.08 -8.64
C ALA A 596 -24.34 -18.35 -8.96
N THR A 597 -25.25 -17.66 -8.26
CA THR A 597 -26.71 -17.84 -8.40
C THR A 597 -27.43 -16.60 -8.88
N ASN A 598 -26.71 -15.48 -9.03
CA ASN A 598 -27.25 -14.14 -9.26
C ASN A 598 -28.17 -13.64 -8.13
N ALA A 599 -28.08 -14.24 -6.93
CA ALA A 599 -28.84 -13.77 -5.78
C ALA A 599 -28.29 -12.41 -5.33
N LYS A 600 -29.17 -11.42 -5.18
CA LYS A 600 -28.79 -10.06 -4.81
C LYS A 600 -28.58 -9.92 -3.30
N GLN A 601 -27.70 -9.01 -2.92
CA GLN A 601 -27.68 -8.41 -1.58
C GLN A 601 -28.07 -6.94 -1.70
N SER A 602 -29.26 -6.59 -1.22
CA SER A 602 -29.73 -5.22 -1.22
C SER A 602 -29.50 -4.58 0.15
N VAL A 603 -29.11 -3.31 0.17
CA VAL A 603 -29.05 -2.46 1.36
C VAL A 603 -29.95 -1.25 1.12
N VAL A 604 -30.87 -0.98 2.03
CA VAL A 604 -31.87 0.08 1.89
C VAL A 604 -31.72 1.07 3.04
N LEU A 605 -31.34 2.30 2.71
CA LEU A 605 -31.31 3.40 3.66
C LEU A 605 -32.71 3.95 3.87
N SER A 606 -33.07 4.15 5.13
CA SER A 606 -34.32 4.81 5.50
C SER A 606 -34.21 6.34 5.28
N PRO A 607 -35.35 7.05 5.14
CA PRO A 607 -35.39 8.50 5.00
C PRO A 607 -34.50 9.26 5.99
N GLY A 608 -33.58 10.07 5.48
CA GLY A 608 -32.73 10.97 6.27
C GLY A 608 -31.61 10.29 7.06
N VAL A 609 -31.34 9.00 6.82
CA VAL A 609 -30.28 8.24 7.51
C VAL A 609 -28.94 8.37 6.81
N ASN A 610 -27.86 8.40 7.58
CA ASN A 610 -26.48 8.46 7.09
C ASN A 610 -25.79 7.09 7.15
N LEU A 611 -25.18 6.68 6.03
CA LEU A 611 -24.26 5.54 5.95
C LEU A 611 -22.85 6.06 5.65
N THR A 612 -21.93 5.89 6.59
CA THR A 612 -20.54 6.34 6.44
C THR A 612 -19.60 5.15 6.30
N GLY A 613 -18.82 5.12 5.22
CA GLY A 613 -17.65 4.25 5.09
C GLY A 613 -16.41 5.11 4.94
N ARG A 614 -15.70 5.34 6.05
CA ARG A 614 -14.67 6.37 6.16
C ARG A 614 -13.64 6.31 5.03
N ASN A 615 -13.02 5.14 4.84
CA ASN A 615 -12.05 4.91 3.78
C ASN A 615 -12.72 4.53 2.48
N GLU A 616 -13.67 3.59 2.50
CA GLU A 616 -14.41 3.23 1.30
C GLU A 616 -15.76 2.58 1.61
N ILE A 617 -16.69 2.74 0.67
CA ILE A 617 -17.85 1.85 0.51
C ILE A 617 -17.70 1.17 -0.85
N ARG A 618 -17.71 -0.16 -0.85
CA ARG A 618 -17.55 -1.00 -2.03
C ARG A 618 -18.83 -1.76 -2.32
N LEU A 619 -19.49 -1.39 -3.41
CA LEU A 619 -20.61 -2.12 -3.98
C LEU A 619 -20.04 -3.16 -4.96
N ALA A 620 -19.93 -4.39 -4.52
CA ALA A 620 -19.40 -5.49 -5.32
C ALA A 620 -20.50 -6.15 -6.16
N ALA A 621 -20.13 -7.17 -6.96
CA ALA A 621 -21.05 -7.84 -7.87
C ALA A 621 -22.34 -8.31 -7.18
N GLN A 622 -23.45 -8.21 -7.90
CA GLN A 622 -24.77 -8.64 -7.45
C GLN A 622 -25.27 -7.93 -6.18
N CYS A 623 -24.91 -6.67 -5.96
CA CYS A 623 -25.51 -5.88 -4.89
C CYS A 623 -26.38 -4.72 -5.40
N ASP A 624 -27.27 -4.25 -4.53
CA ASP A 624 -28.03 -3.01 -4.71
C ASP A 624 -27.90 -2.14 -3.47
N LEU A 625 -27.55 -0.86 -3.62
CA LEU A 625 -27.67 0.14 -2.58
C LEU A 625 -28.80 1.10 -2.95
N PHE A 626 -29.82 1.21 -2.11
CA PHE A 626 -30.95 2.12 -2.28
C PHE A 626 -30.89 3.25 -1.26
N ILE A 627 -30.87 4.48 -1.74
CA ILE A 627 -30.89 5.70 -0.92
C ILE A 627 -32.28 6.34 -1.00
N ASP A 628 -32.88 6.64 0.14
CA ASP A 628 -34.13 7.39 0.24
C ASP A 628 -33.86 8.66 1.05
N ASP A 629 -33.62 9.79 0.38
CA ASP A 629 -33.39 11.13 0.99
C ASP A 629 -32.39 11.17 2.17
N GLY A 630 -31.35 10.32 2.12
CA GLY A 630 -30.29 10.20 3.13
C GLY A 630 -28.91 10.60 2.60
N THR A 631 -27.86 10.31 3.38
CA THR A 631 -26.47 10.55 2.96
C THR A 631 -25.66 9.26 2.94
N VAL A 632 -24.94 8.99 1.85
CA VAL A 632 -23.88 7.98 1.82
C VAL A 632 -22.55 8.70 1.69
N SER A 633 -21.65 8.56 2.67
CA SER A 633 -20.42 9.37 2.74
C SER A 633 -19.15 8.52 2.84
N SER A 634 -18.07 9.07 2.26
CA SER A 634 -16.72 8.55 2.40
C SER A 634 -15.72 9.69 2.28
N LEU A 635 -14.64 9.67 3.07
CA LEU A 635 -13.54 10.63 2.94
C LEU A 635 -12.65 10.34 1.73
N ARG A 636 -12.82 9.18 1.09
CA ARG A 636 -12.05 8.84 -0.10
C ARG A 636 -12.96 8.56 -1.27
N TRP A 637 -13.67 7.43 -1.25
CA TRP A 637 -14.50 7.08 -2.40
C TRP A 637 -15.57 6.03 -2.12
N ILE A 638 -16.53 6.01 -3.04
CA ILE A 638 -17.50 4.93 -3.20
C ILE A 638 -17.21 4.22 -4.53
N ASP A 639 -17.01 2.92 -4.47
CA ASP A 639 -16.83 2.07 -5.63
C ASP A 639 -18.15 1.38 -6.00
N VAL A 640 -18.65 1.65 -7.20
CA VAL A 640 -19.75 0.90 -7.81
C VAL A 640 -19.14 -0.08 -8.81
N GLY A 641 -18.92 -1.31 -8.35
CA GLY A 641 -18.31 -2.37 -9.16
C GLY A 641 -19.23 -2.91 -10.25
N SER A 642 -18.66 -3.72 -11.16
CA SER A 642 -19.43 -4.42 -12.19
C SER A 642 -20.57 -5.24 -11.58
N ASP A 643 -21.76 -5.22 -12.19
CA ASP A 643 -22.99 -5.87 -11.72
C ASP A 643 -23.55 -5.37 -10.37
N ALA A 644 -23.03 -4.25 -9.86
CA ALA A 644 -23.58 -3.53 -8.71
C ALA A 644 -24.49 -2.39 -9.15
N ASN A 645 -25.50 -2.08 -8.34
CA ASN A 645 -26.39 -0.95 -8.58
C ASN A 645 -26.38 0.04 -7.40
N LEU A 646 -26.24 1.32 -7.70
CA LEU A 646 -26.46 2.43 -6.79
C LEU A 646 -27.72 3.18 -7.25
N ASN A 647 -28.74 3.23 -6.42
CA ASN A 647 -30.07 3.71 -6.80
C ASN A 647 -30.63 4.68 -5.75
N GLY A 648 -31.54 5.55 -6.18
CA GLY A 648 -32.41 6.32 -5.29
C GLY A 648 -32.20 7.83 -5.36
N SER A 649 -32.44 8.51 -4.25
CA SER A 649 -32.39 9.97 -4.08
C SER A 649 -31.64 10.34 -2.80
N GLY A 650 -31.07 11.54 -2.73
CA GLY A 650 -30.32 12.02 -1.56
C GLY A 650 -28.92 12.49 -1.92
N THR A 651 -27.99 12.40 -0.96
CA THR A 651 -26.61 12.89 -1.12
C THR A 651 -25.60 11.74 -1.06
N ILE A 652 -24.65 11.77 -1.97
CA ILE A 652 -23.41 11.00 -1.93
C ILE A 652 -22.30 12.00 -1.64
N ASP A 653 -21.77 11.93 -0.42
CA ASP A 653 -20.68 12.79 0.03
C ASP A 653 -19.33 12.08 -0.13
N ALA A 654 -18.90 11.92 -1.39
CA ALA A 654 -17.67 11.23 -1.80
C ALA A 654 -17.35 11.47 -3.28
N THR A 655 -16.13 11.11 -3.70
CA THR A 655 -15.86 10.76 -5.10
C THR A 655 -16.44 9.37 -5.42
N VAL A 656 -17.08 9.23 -6.57
CA VAL A 656 -17.72 7.98 -7.02
C VAL A 656 -16.99 7.41 -8.23
N TYR A 657 -16.54 6.15 -8.12
CA TYR A 657 -16.02 5.39 -9.26
C TYR A 657 -17.06 4.37 -9.70
N ASN A 658 -17.60 4.54 -10.91
CA ASN A 658 -18.70 3.74 -11.43
C ASN A 658 -18.27 2.85 -12.60
N SER A 659 -18.21 1.55 -12.35
CA SER A 659 -18.14 0.48 -13.36
C SER A 659 -19.39 -0.43 -13.34
N GLY A 660 -20.40 -0.08 -12.54
CA GLY A 660 -21.67 -0.78 -12.45
C GLY A 660 -22.79 0.10 -13.00
N VAL A 661 -23.89 0.21 -12.26
CA VAL A 661 -25.04 1.05 -12.64
C VAL A 661 -25.32 2.08 -11.57
N VAL A 662 -25.37 3.35 -11.97
CA VAL A 662 -25.94 4.43 -11.15
C VAL A 662 -27.30 4.79 -11.74
N SER A 663 -28.37 4.69 -10.95
CA SER A 663 -29.73 4.98 -11.40
C SER A 663 -30.32 6.21 -10.72
N VAL A 664 -30.91 7.11 -11.51
CA VAL A 664 -31.63 8.30 -11.05
C VAL A 664 -33.04 8.37 -11.65
N SER A 665 -33.98 8.95 -10.91
CA SER A 665 -35.38 9.09 -11.34
C SER A 665 -35.84 10.55 -11.30
N GLY A 666 -36.46 11.03 -12.38
CA GLY A 666 -37.03 12.37 -12.50
C GLY A 666 -38.48 12.50 -12.02
N THR A 667 -39.06 11.46 -11.38
CA THR A 667 -40.44 11.49 -10.88
C THR A 667 -40.52 11.58 -9.37
N GLY A 668 -41.03 12.70 -8.85
CA GLY A 668 -41.53 12.81 -7.47
C GLY A 668 -40.50 12.61 -6.34
N GLN A 669 -39.22 12.49 -6.67
CA GLN A 669 -38.10 12.25 -5.75
C GLN A 669 -37.05 13.36 -5.91
N PRO A 670 -36.30 13.71 -4.86
CA PRO A 670 -35.13 14.59 -4.97
C PRO A 670 -34.09 14.02 -5.95
N SER A 671 -33.30 14.88 -6.58
CA SER A 671 -32.15 14.44 -7.37
C SER A 671 -31.13 13.70 -6.50
N LEU A 672 -30.41 12.75 -7.09
CA LEU A 672 -29.20 12.21 -6.47
C LEU A 672 -28.07 13.22 -6.66
N LYS A 673 -27.45 13.65 -5.55
CA LYS A 673 -26.37 14.64 -5.56
C LYS A 673 -25.05 13.99 -5.14
N VAL A 674 -24.00 14.11 -5.96
CA VAL A 674 -22.62 13.75 -5.63
C VAL A 674 -21.86 15.03 -5.30
N THR A 675 -21.28 15.15 -4.09
CA THR A 675 -20.51 16.35 -3.69
C THR A 675 -19.07 16.34 -4.21
N GLY A 676 -18.52 15.16 -4.49
CA GLY A 676 -17.21 14.98 -5.12
C GLY A 676 -17.28 14.84 -6.64
N ASP A 677 -16.29 14.15 -7.19
CA ASP A 677 -16.22 13.80 -8.61
C ASP A 677 -16.98 12.50 -8.91
N LEU A 678 -17.44 12.35 -10.15
CA LEU A 678 -18.00 11.12 -10.69
C LEU A 678 -17.10 10.64 -11.83
N HIS A 679 -16.52 9.46 -11.67
CA HIS A 679 -15.77 8.77 -12.72
C HIS A 679 -16.61 7.60 -13.25
N GLN A 680 -17.19 7.73 -14.43
CA GLN A 680 -17.86 6.62 -15.11
C GLN A 680 -16.89 5.94 -16.08
N SER A 681 -16.55 4.69 -15.80
CA SER A 681 -15.72 3.88 -16.71
C SER A 681 -16.50 3.47 -17.96
N ALA A 682 -15.80 2.98 -18.98
CA ALA A 682 -16.40 2.42 -20.20
C ALA A 682 -17.43 1.31 -19.95
N ASP A 683 -17.25 0.53 -18.88
CA ASP A 683 -18.18 -0.54 -18.47
C ASP A 683 -19.36 -0.02 -17.63
N GLY A 684 -19.24 1.20 -17.10
CA GLY A 684 -20.25 1.83 -16.25
C GLY A 684 -21.49 2.27 -17.02
N THR A 685 -22.64 2.24 -16.35
CA THR A 685 -23.92 2.71 -16.88
C THR A 685 -24.49 3.81 -15.99
N LEU A 686 -24.97 4.89 -16.61
CA LEU A 686 -25.87 5.84 -15.99
C LEU A 686 -27.28 5.54 -16.49
N LYS A 687 -28.17 5.17 -15.59
CA LYS A 687 -29.57 4.89 -15.91
C LYS A 687 -30.46 6.04 -15.45
N VAL A 688 -31.23 6.61 -16.36
CA VAL A 688 -32.11 7.75 -16.10
C VAL A 688 -33.55 7.38 -16.40
N SER A 689 -34.43 7.52 -15.41
CA SER A 689 -35.87 7.40 -15.61
C SER A 689 -36.49 8.80 -15.76
N LEU A 690 -36.99 9.15 -16.94
CA LEU A 690 -37.55 10.46 -17.25
C LEU A 690 -39.01 10.57 -16.79
N GLY A 691 -39.35 11.69 -16.15
CA GLY A 691 -40.70 12.02 -15.70
C GLY A 691 -41.19 13.37 -16.24
N ASP A 692 -42.44 13.74 -15.91
CA ASP A 692 -43.12 14.91 -16.48
C ASP A 692 -42.55 16.27 -16.03
N ASN A 693 -41.76 16.32 -14.95
CA ASN A 693 -41.47 17.57 -14.24
C ASN A 693 -40.16 18.28 -14.61
N ASN A 694 -39.46 17.83 -15.65
CA ASN A 694 -38.29 18.51 -16.24
C ASN A 694 -37.22 19.00 -15.24
N ARG A 695 -37.04 18.29 -14.12
CA ARG A 695 -36.14 18.66 -13.01
C ARG A 695 -35.32 17.43 -12.60
N PRO A 696 -34.00 17.57 -12.44
CA PRO A 696 -33.08 16.80 -13.26
C PRO A 696 -32.57 15.54 -12.56
N GLY A 697 -31.91 14.71 -13.37
CA GLY A 697 -31.17 13.53 -12.96
C GLY A 697 -29.98 13.85 -12.03
N LEU A 698 -28.83 13.29 -12.34
CA LEU A 698 -27.66 13.31 -11.46
C LEU A 698 -27.07 14.74 -11.34
N VAL A 699 -26.83 15.20 -10.10
CA VAL A 699 -26.10 16.44 -9.84
C VAL A 699 -24.73 16.09 -9.29
N VAL A 700 -23.67 16.68 -9.84
CA VAL A 700 -22.27 16.46 -9.42
C VAL A 700 -21.66 17.83 -9.11
N ASP A 701 -21.23 18.10 -7.89
CA ASP A 701 -20.60 19.40 -7.58
C ASP A 701 -19.21 19.51 -8.24
N GLY A 702 -18.49 18.38 -8.35
CA GLY A 702 -17.18 18.27 -9.00
C GLY A 702 -17.23 18.02 -10.51
N VAL A 703 -16.27 17.24 -11.00
CA VAL A 703 -16.18 16.79 -12.40
C VAL A 703 -17.00 15.53 -12.59
N ALA A 704 -17.78 15.47 -13.67
CA ALA A 704 -18.38 14.23 -14.15
C ALA A 704 -17.64 13.77 -15.43
N GLU A 705 -16.79 12.76 -15.27
CA GLU A 705 -16.10 12.08 -16.37
C GLU A 705 -17.00 10.95 -16.91
N LEU A 706 -17.35 11.04 -18.19
CA LEU A 706 -18.28 10.16 -18.87
C LEU A 706 -17.58 9.39 -19.99
N ASP A 707 -17.50 8.07 -19.85
CA ASP A 707 -16.99 7.15 -20.89
C ASP A 707 -17.96 5.99 -21.17
N GLY A 708 -18.84 5.69 -20.21
CA GLY A 708 -19.75 4.55 -20.24
C GLY A 708 -21.05 4.78 -21.01
N VAL A 709 -22.05 3.96 -20.71
CA VAL A 709 -23.34 3.95 -21.42
C VAL A 709 -24.37 4.80 -20.68
N LEU A 710 -25.16 5.57 -21.42
CA LEU A 710 -26.42 6.15 -20.93
C LEU A 710 -27.59 5.23 -21.31
N ALA A 711 -28.37 4.82 -20.30
CA ALA A 711 -29.60 4.06 -20.47
C ALA A 711 -30.80 4.89 -20.00
N ILE A 712 -31.90 4.87 -20.76
CA ILE A 712 -33.09 5.68 -20.45
C ILE A 712 -34.35 4.83 -20.38
N SER A 713 -35.21 5.15 -19.43
CA SER A 713 -36.61 4.71 -19.40
C SER A 713 -37.54 5.90 -19.21
N ILE A 714 -38.79 5.77 -19.68
CA ILE A 714 -39.85 6.72 -19.37
C ILE A 714 -40.60 6.18 -18.14
N ALA A 715 -40.69 6.99 -17.09
CA ALA A 715 -41.41 6.63 -15.88
C ALA A 715 -42.92 6.51 -16.15
N ASN A 716 -43.62 5.74 -15.33
CA ASN A 716 -45.07 5.55 -15.48
C ASN A 716 -45.81 6.89 -15.48
N GLY A 717 -46.56 7.16 -16.55
CA GLY A 717 -47.29 8.42 -16.76
C GLY A 717 -46.54 9.43 -17.64
N GLY A 718 -45.23 9.22 -17.88
CA GLY A 718 -44.43 10.03 -18.78
C GLY A 718 -44.90 9.94 -20.22
N SER A 719 -44.98 11.07 -20.92
CA SER A 719 -45.29 11.14 -22.35
C SER A 719 -44.45 12.23 -23.03
N PRO A 720 -43.14 11.96 -23.27
CA PRO A 720 -42.26 12.90 -23.94
C PRO A 720 -42.83 13.30 -25.30
N SER A 721 -42.90 14.60 -25.55
CA SER A 721 -43.28 15.17 -26.84
C SER A 721 -42.02 15.57 -27.60
N SER A 722 -42.05 15.47 -28.93
CA SER A 722 -40.96 15.93 -29.79
C SER A 722 -40.58 17.38 -29.44
N GLY A 723 -39.29 17.60 -29.16
CA GLY A 723 -38.74 18.87 -28.71
C GLY A 723 -38.64 19.05 -27.19
N ASP A 724 -39.21 18.15 -26.37
CA ASP A 724 -39.04 18.18 -24.92
C ASP A 724 -37.57 17.98 -24.54
N THR A 725 -37.09 18.78 -23.58
CA THR A 725 -35.68 18.79 -23.18
C THR A 725 -35.49 18.43 -21.72
N TYR A 726 -34.67 17.42 -21.43
CA TYR A 726 -34.42 16.90 -20.08
C TYR A 726 -32.95 17.05 -19.71
N ALA A 727 -32.64 17.86 -18.70
CA ALA A 727 -31.29 17.89 -18.12
C ALA A 727 -31.08 16.63 -17.26
N ILE A 728 -30.16 15.75 -17.66
CA ILE A 728 -29.98 14.45 -17.03
C ILE A 728 -28.72 14.35 -16.16
N VAL A 729 -27.72 15.19 -16.44
CA VAL A 729 -26.54 15.39 -15.62
C VAL A 729 -26.26 16.89 -15.55
N THR A 730 -26.08 17.42 -14.35
CA THR A 730 -25.52 18.75 -14.12
C THR A 730 -24.24 18.59 -13.31
N ALA A 731 -23.13 19.16 -13.77
CA ALA A 731 -21.84 19.04 -13.11
C ALA A 731 -21.11 20.38 -12.97
N GLY A 732 -20.17 20.48 -12.04
CA GLY A 732 -19.18 21.55 -12.00
C GLY A 732 -18.37 21.62 -13.30
N ARG A 733 -18.09 20.46 -13.91
CA ARG A 733 -17.59 20.31 -15.28
C ARG A 733 -17.95 18.95 -15.86
N ILE A 734 -18.26 18.88 -17.15
CA ILE A 734 -18.43 17.63 -17.91
C ILE A 734 -17.15 17.34 -18.69
N GLU A 735 -16.64 16.11 -18.56
CA GLU A 735 -15.54 15.58 -19.37
C GLU A 735 -15.96 14.28 -20.03
N GLY A 736 -15.51 14.05 -21.27
CA GLY A 736 -15.91 12.89 -22.05
C GLY A 736 -17.35 12.95 -22.59
N GLN A 737 -17.82 11.83 -23.13
CA GLN A 737 -19.15 11.64 -23.70
C GLN A 737 -19.59 10.20 -23.49
N PHE A 738 -20.89 9.96 -23.43
CA PHE A 738 -21.42 8.61 -23.35
C PHE A 738 -21.12 7.84 -24.64
N ALA A 739 -20.82 6.55 -24.54
CA ALA A 739 -20.49 5.66 -25.65
C ALA A 739 -21.68 5.34 -26.60
N ASN A 740 -22.86 5.93 -26.39
CA ASN A 740 -24.05 5.69 -27.20
C ASN A 740 -23.83 6.09 -28.68
N SER A 741 -24.25 5.23 -29.61
CA SER A 741 -24.03 5.46 -31.04
C SER A 741 -24.73 6.74 -31.54
N HIS A 742 -23.97 7.56 -32.27
CA HIS A 742 -24.45 8.77 -32.95
C HIS A 742 -24.99 9.90 -32.07
N GLY A 743 -24.69 9.91 -30.77
CA GLY A 743 -25.22 10.93 -29.85
C GLY A 743 -26.73 10.83 -29.70
N THR A 744 -27.31 9.66 -29.95
CA THR A 744 -28.72 9.36 -29.73
C THR A 744 -28.87 8.17 -28.80
N VAL A 745 -30.01 8.09 -28.12
CA VAL A 745 -30.31 7.01 -27.19
C VAL A 745 -31.81 6.70 -27.29
N VAL A 746 -32.11 5.41 -27.32
CA VAL A 746 -33.48 4.90 -27.46
C VAL A 746 -33.94 4.45 -26.08
N ALA A 747 -35.03 5.04 -25.59
CA ALA A 747 -35.66 4.62 -24.36
C ALA A 747 -36.28 3.23 -24.50
N ALA A 748 -36.53 2.56 -23.38
CA ALA A 748 -37.08 1.20 -23.37
C ALA A 748 -38.43 1.04 -24.09
N ASP A 749 -39.22 2.11 -24.24
CA ASP A 749 -40.50 2.16 -24.96
C ASP A 749 -40.36 2.51 -26.46
N GLY A 750 -39.13 2.73 -26.93
CA GLY A 750 -38.82 3.08 -28.31
C GLY A 750 -38.73 4.58 -28.60
N ALA A 751 -38.97 5.46 -27.61
CA ALA A 751 -38.78 6.89 -27.79
C ALA A 751 -37.29 7.22 -28.06
N ILE A 752 -37.03 8.11 -29.02
CA ILE A 752 -35.67 8.47 -29.43
C ILE A 752 -35.32 9.83 -28.83
N PHE A 753 -34.12 9.92 -28.26
CA PHE A 753 -33.58 11.15 -27.73
C PHE A 753 -32.22 11.46 -28.32
N ARG A 754 -32.00 12.72 -28.69
CA ARG A 754 -30.67 13.24 -29.00
C ARG A 754 -30.00 13.76 -27.74
N ILE A 755 -28.74 13.36 -27.54
CA ILE A 755 -27.88 13.80 -26.44
C ILE A 755 -27.17 15.10 -26.86
N GLN A 756 -27.20 16.09 -25.98
CA GLN A 756 -26.50 17.36 -26.13
C GLN A 756 -25.59 17.60 -24.93
N TYR A 757 -24.36 18.02 -25.22
CA TYR A 757 -23.34 18.33 -24.22
C TYR A 757 -23.08 19.83 -24.18
N SER A 758 -22.93 20.34 -22.97
CA SER A 758 -22.37 21.66 -22.66
C SER A 758 -21.26 21.49 -21.62
N GLU A 759 -20.57 22.57 -21.26
CA GLU A 759 -19.49 22.56 -20.26
C GLU A 759 -19.94 21.97 -18.90
N ASN A 760 -21.21 22.12 -18.54
CA ASN A 760 -21.72 21.81 -17.20
C ASN A 760 -22.99 20.94 -17.21
N THR A 761 -23.51 20.57 -18.37
CA THR A 761 -24.81 19.89 -18.45
C THR A 761 -24.87 18.93 -19.63
N VAL A 762 -25.44 17.75 -19.39
CA VAL A 762 -25.90 16.82 -20.42
C VAL A 762 -27.43 16.88 -20.51
N THR A 763 -27.94 17.14 -21.70
CA THR A 763 -29.37 17.28 -21.97
C THR A 763 -29.84 16.27 -23.01
N LEU A 764 -31.03 15.72 -22.82
CA LEU A 764 -31.73 14.92 -23.82
C LEU A 764 -32.80 15.75 -24.48
N VAL A 765 -32.93 15.62 -25.79
CA VAL A 765 -34.01 16.24 -26.58
C VAL A 765 -34.81 15.13 -27.24
N ALA A 766 -36.10 15.02 -26.92
CA ALA A 766 -37.01 14.06 -27.54
C ALA A 766 -37.17 14.37 -29.04
N GLU A 767 -37.09 13.35 -29.89
CA GLU A 767 -37.24 13.47 -31.36
C GLU A 767 -38.66 13.23 -31.86
#